data_AF-A0A1V9YUZ4-F1
#
_entry.id   AF-A0A1V9YUZ4-F1
#
_cell.length_a   1.000
_cell.length_b   1.000
_cell.length_c   1.000
_cell.angle_alpha   90.00
_cell.angle_beta   90.00
_cell.angle_gamma   90.00
#
_symmetry.space_group_name_H-M   'P 1'
#
loop_
_entity.id
_entity.type
_entity.pdbx_description
1 polymer ?
#
loop_
_entity_poly.entity_id
_entity_poly.type
_entity_poly.pdbx_seq_one_letter_code
_entity_poly.pdbx_strand_id
1 'polypeptide(L)'
;MASASKAVLSLLAIDGREEEMRAIMPMLTRLVHTNPSVSSTARQDLQNVLVVNAEATVGKRYAVAFRSITIDEVQDTAALEESFPDRDVARATYVLRILHRAVQTKDTGIATRDVFANRSHVLDVQCILSNALARDWLLLSDIVPILLDTSIGTSLLVGIVHNDPSVLSTITDALVTALKKQPDHHEFTKLHSMLISLSKLSFSAAMSIRNECSLIDSPLTAAVAIDIALILQDTPQFLVIMMRGSQAPQFWSFVHDALHTPVDNAMRVFHRELLDQVRAQLTQKMTSEAEPMGIVSLIKSYCGLIGRGGLSLNDNEIQGLFLLISNALRQPMPKAFIPVAFSAVVLVCLSKLATQDEAMMRIMQEARQLIKALYEIDSQEAGSAFMMMALLLYTKPSMVLDLMRDLLDCTIVMPVDRIPLFGEYVLKLDFTEVLMVHGLLASKTANPINARVHDIFHEMALRVVYSLLCERSFVRHKANPGKWLQDQVAAATLPVHPILPNLMMEWVENTFAALDPSTMKTHVPSLRSSVVLESITIVIQKPYPSQHPEIWARAVLYLIYVLHFNRRQQSKPTAFAKYNLHVLPIGMIFRTIAQASGADEDFEFVFPLLMRLIIDDCPLALHHIPILEDEVALHYLPYRIPAEWTLESLRKRPELMADVREFLIALEYSTNQSIVSLLEWLVGVVLPLAMGSPVKSEPRSNNPFLPSEAPQLDDIFFPEICSLIQNIVVRSLSHHPTPDSIRLRLLQSLCCPLDAAFTCTYQDVLEEPYVVLRCDPRVWNNFSLVGLLLPLLDVCREWSAAYVLRQINPDDPNSTIDPVQYILIQ
;
A
#
# COMPACT_ATOMS: atom_id res chain seq x y z
N MET A 1 10.87 45.89 -9.36
CA MET A 1 9.84 46.67 -8.62
C MET A 1 10.22 48.15 -8.49
N ALA A 2 11.37 48.52 -7.91
CA ALA A 2 11.88 49.90 -8.00
C ALA A 2 12.12 50.38 -9.45
N SER A 3 12.47 49.46 -10.35
CA SER A 3 12.52 49.72 -11.79
C SER A 3 11.15 49.86 -12.46
N ALA A 4 10.11 49.19 -11.93
CA ALA A 4 8.75 49.25 -12.46
C ALA A 4 8.04 50.53 -12.01
N SER A 5 8.24 50.97 -10.75
CA SER A 5 7.73 52.28 -10.31
C SER A 5 8.45 53.42 -11.02
N LYS A 6 9.77 53.31 -11.29
CA LYS A 6 10.49 54.26 -12.16
C LYS A 6 9.99 54.24 -13.61
N ALA A 7 9.70 53.07 -14.16
CA ALA A 7 9.16 52.95 -15.52
C ALA A 7 7.76 53.56 -15.66
N VAL A 8 6.91 53.39 -14.64
CA VAL A 8 5.58 54.01 -14.56
C VAL A 8 5.69 55.52 -14.33
N LEU A 9 6.58 55.98 -13.44
CA LEU A 9 6.86 57.41 -13.25
C LEU A 9 7.45 58.07 -14.52
N SER A 10 8.23 57.33 -15.32
CA SER A 10 8.71 57.82 -16.62
C SER A 10 7.64 57.83 -17.70
N LEU A 11 6.63 56.96 -17.62
CA LEU A 11 5.43 57.00 -18.48
C LEU A 11 4.50 58.16 -18.09
N LEU A 12 4.46 58.53 -16.80
CA LEU A 12 3.66 59.64 -16.24
C LEU A 12 4.26 61.03 -16.50
N ALA A 13 5.54 61.12 -16.85
CA ALA A 13 6.24 62.38 -17.10
C ALA A 13 6.09 62.90 -18.55
N ILE A 14 5.33 62.21 -19.40
CA ILE A 14 5.15 62.56 -20.81
C ILE A 14 3.76 63.15 -20.98
N ASP A 15 3.68 64.47 -21.08
CA ASP A 15 2.44 65.23 -21.32
C ASP A 15 1.71 64.72 -22.59
N GLY A 16 0.43 64.38 -22.46
CA GLY A 16 -0.48 64.22 -23.62
C GLY A 16 -1.25 62.90 -23.80
N ARG A 17 -1.27 61.96 -22.83
CA ARG A 17 -2.06 60.69 -22.95
C ARG A 17 -3.04 60.44 -21.80
N GLU A 18 -3.95 61.38 -21.57
CA GLU A 18 -4.95 61.31 -20.48
C GLU A 18 -5.96 60.15 -20.64
N GLU A 19 -6.28 59.74 -21.87
CA GLU A 19 -7.29 58.69 -22.12
C GLU A 19 -6.76 57.25 -21.88
N GLU A 20 -5.51 56.96 -22.24
CA GLU A 20 -4.86 55.68 -21.95
C GLU A 20 -4.64 55.49 -20.43
N MET A 21 -4.37 56.59 -19.73
CA MET A 21 -4.20 56.62 -18.28
C MET A 21 -5.51 56.32 -17.53
N ARG A 22 -6.67 56.70 -18.09
CA ARG A 22 -8.02 56.43 -17.54
C ARG A 22 -8.33 54.93 -17.48
N ALA A 23 -7.85 54.14 -18.44
CA ALA A 23 -8.06 52.69 -18.50
C ALA A 23 -7.16 51.91 -17.51
N ILE A 24 -5.96 52.42 -17.21
CA ILE A 24 -4.95 51.75 -16.38
C ILE A 24 -5.05 52.18 -14.89
N MET A 25 -5.70 53.32 -14.60
CA MET A 25 -5.82 53.87 -13.25
C MET A 25 -6.39 52.91 -12.18
N PRO A 26 -7.45 52.12 -12.45
CA PRO A 26 -7.98 51.15 -11.49
C PRO A 26 -7.00 49.99 -11.22
N MET A 27 -6.14 49.68 -12.18
CA MET A 27 -5.10 48.65 -12.06
C MET A 27 -3.91 49.19 -11.24
N LEU A 28 -3.58 50.47 -11.40
CA LEU A 28 -2.54 51.19 -10.67
C LEU A 28 -2.88 51.38 -9.20
N THR A 29 -4.13 51.73 -8.87
CA THR A 29 -4.60 51.75 -7.47
C THR A 29 -4.54 50.35 -6.85
N ARG A 30 -4.98 49.31 -7.57
CA ARG A 30 -4.85 47.90 -7.12
C ARG A 30 -3.40 47.45 -6.90
N LEU A 31 -2.45 47.91 -7.72
CA LEU A 31 -1.02 47.58 -7.59
C LEU A 31 -0.34 48.27 -6.39
N VAL A 32 -0.82 49.45 -5.99
CA VAL A 32 -0.33 50.18 -4.79
C VAL A 32 -0.73 49.46 -3.50
N HIS A 33 -1.88 48.77 -3.51
CA HIS A 33 -2.45 48.12 -2.34
C HIS A 33 -2.02 46.65 -2.15
N THR A 34 -1.57 45.98 -3.20
CA THR A 34 -1.22 44.54 -3.17
C THR A 34 0.19 44.20 -2.65
N ASN A 35 1.01 45.17 -2.24
CA ASN A 35 2.34 44.90 -1.68
C ASN A 35 2.64 45.66 -0.37
N PRO A 36 2.78 44.95 0.77
CA PRO A 36 3.21 45.56 2.04
C PRO A 36 4.68 46.01 2.04
N SER A 37 5.48 45.62 1.03
CA SER A 37 6.93 45.84 0.94
C SER A 37 7.37 47.17 0.29
N VAL A 38 6.44 48.04 -0.10
CA VAL A 38 6.76 49.35 -0.68
C VAL A 38 6.94 50.38 0.44
N SER A 39 8.07 51.11 0.44
CA SER A 39 8.34 52.18 1.41
C SER A 39 7.19 53.20 1.44
N SER A 40 6.83 53.69 2.63
CA SER A 40 5.73 54.66 2.84
C SER A 40 5.79 55.86 1.89
N THR A 41 7.01 56.27 1.53
CA THR A 41 7.31 57.38 0.61
C THR A 41 6.81 57.15 -0.82
N ALA A 42 7.06 55.98 -1.42
CA ALA A 42 6.64 55.69 -2.80
C ALA A 42 5.11 55.52 -2.93
N ARG A 43 4.47 55.06 -1.85
CA ARG A 43 3.00 54.96 -1.74
C ARG A 43 2.37 56.36 -1.70
N GLN A 44 3.01 57.28 -0.99
CA GLN A 44 2.61 58.68 -0.88
C GLN A 44 2.83 59.45 -2.19
N ASP A 45 3.92 59.18 -2.91
CA ASP A 45 4.20 59.77 -4.23
C ASP A 45 3.22 59.32 -5.32
N LEU A 46 2.80 58.06 -5.32
CA LEU A 46 1.76 57.55 -6.23
C LEU A 46 0.37 58.12 -5.92
N GLN A 47 0.04 58.30 -4.63
CA GLN A 47 -1.16 59.05 -4.22
C GLN A 47 -1.10 60.51 -4.68
N ASN A 48 0.08 61.14 -4.68
CA ASN A 48 0.25 62.50 -5.18
C ASN A 48 0.02 62.62 -6.69
N VAL A 49 0.35 61.59 -7.49
CA VAL A 49 0.07 61.55 -8.93
C VAL A 49 -1.43 61.35 -9.21
N LEU A 50 -2.12 60.51 -8.44
CA LEU A 50 -3.57 60.29 -8.55
C LEU A 50 -4.40 61.57 -8.28
N VAL A 51 -3.87 62.47 -7.45
CA VAL A 51 -4.50 63.78 -7.11
C VAL A 51 -4.49 64.76 -8.28
N VAL A 52 -3.61 64.60 -9.27
CA VAL A 52 -3.52 65.52 -10.42
C VAL A 52 -4.70 65.35 -11.40
N ASN A 53 -5.36 64.19 -11.42
CA ASN A 53 -6.44 63.92 -12.36
C ASN A 53 -7.77 64.62 -11.96
N ALA A 54 -8.45 65.28 -12.91
CA ALA A 54 -9.54 66.21 -12.63
C ALA A 54 -10.92 65.55 -12.38
N GLU A 55 -11.13 64.30 -12.78
CA GLU A 55 -12.48 63.70 -12.88
C GLU A 55 -12.88 62.70 -11.77
N ALA A 56 -12.09 62.50 -10.70
CA ALA A 56 -12.47 61.62 -9.58
C ALA A 56 -13.22 62.41 -8.47
N THR A 57 -14.55 62.33 -8.45
CA THR A 57 -15.48 63.31 -7.83
C THR A 57 -15.65 63.27 -6.29
N VAL A 58 -15.36 62.17 -5.59
CA VAL A 58 -15.52 62.07 -4.11
C VAL A 58 -14.25 61.57 -3.41
N GLY A 59 -13.58 60.54 -3.94
CA GLY A 59 -12.33 60.03 -3.35
C GLY A 59 -11.20 61.07 -3.29
N LYS A 60 -11.10 61.97 -4.29
CA LYS A 60 -10.13 63.08 -4.32
C LYS A 60 -10.38 64.12 -3.22
N ARG A 61 -11.65 64.43 -2.94
CA ARG A 61 -12.05 65.38 -1.88
C ARG A 61 -11.56 64.90 -0.52
N TYR A 62 -11.79 63.62 -0.21
CA TYR A 62 -11.30 63.03 1.03
C TYR A 62 -9.77 62.84 1.04
N ALA A 63 -9.13 62.47 -0.07
CA ALA A 63 -7.67 62.39 -0.13
C ALA A 63 -6.99 63.75 0.19
N VAL A 64 -7.58 64.87 -0.27
CA VAL A 64 -7.14 66.22 0.10
C VAL A 64 -7.44 66.52 1.58
N ALA A 65 -8.63 66.15 2.07
CA ALA A 65 -9.01 66.35 3.47
C ALA A 65 -8.09 65.59 4.45
N PHE A 66 -7.67 64.38 4.10
CA PHE A 66 -6.73 63.59 4.89
C PHE A 66 -5.31 64.19 4.92
N ARG A 67 -4.93 65.11 4.03
CA ARG A 67 -3.64 65.83 4.12
C ARG A 67 -3.59 66.83 5.28
N SER A 68 -4.75 67.35 5.70
CA SER A 68 -4.85 68.32 6.79
C SER A 68 -5.14 67.70 8.16
N ILE A 69 -5.38 66.39 8.24
CA ILE A 69 -5.70 65.68 9.48
C ILE A 69 -4.43 65.05 10.04
N THR A 70 -4.17 65.26 11.33
CA THR A 70 -3.07 64.59 12.06
C THR A 70 -3.61 63.47 12.95
N ILE A 71 -2.78 62.45 13.23
CA ILE A 71 -3.17 61.29 14.07
C ILE A 71 -3.55 61.73 15.49
N ASP A 72 -2.86 62.75 16.03
CA ASP A 72 -3.10 63.26 17.38
C ASP A 72 -4.51 63.86 17.54
N GLU A 73 -5.04 64.50 16.49
CA GLU A 73 -6.41 65.06 16.48
C GLU A 73 -7.50 63.98 16.43
N VAL A 74 -7.16 62.77 15.97
CA VAL A 74 -8.07 61.62 15.86
C VAL A 74 -8.14 60.82 17.17
N GLN A 75 -7.06 60.83 17.96
CA GLN A 75 -6.99 60.15 19.25
C GLN A 75 -7.71 60.91 20.39
N ASP A 76 -7.97 62.20 20.20
CA ASP A 76 -8.69 63.03 21.17
C ASP A 76 -10.21 62.74 21.14
N THR A 77 -10.74 62.12 22.20
CA THR A 77 -12.10 61.53 22.26
C THR A 77 -13.16 62.43 22.92
N ALA A 78 -12.82 63.70 23.17
CA ALA A 78 -13.73 64.65 23.81
C ALA A 78 -14.95 64.99 22.92
N ALA A 79 -16.13 65.10 23.57
CA ALA A 79 -17.45 65.50 23.06
C ALA A 79 -17.69 65.34 21.55
N LEU A 80 -18.26 64.20 21.15
CA LEU A 80 -18.71 63.95 19.78
C LEU A 80 -20.02 64.70 19.50
N GLU A 81 -20.07 65.43 18.38
CA GLU A 81 -21.28 66.08 17.87
C GLU A 81 -22.35 65.04 17.48
N GLU A 82 -23.64 65.37 17.66
CA GLU A 82 -24.76 64.45 17.39
C GLU A 82 -25.08 64.31 15.89
N SER A 83 -24.67 65.26 15.05
CA SER A 83 -24.98 65.31 13.62
C SER A 83 -23.74 65.10 12.73
N PHE A 84 -23.97 64.59 11.50
CA PHE A 84 -22.90 64.42 10.52
C PHE A 84 -22.45 65.79 9.96
N PRO A 85 -21.17 66.18 10.11
CA PRO A 85 -20.72 67.52 9.72
C PRO A 85 -20.80 67.77 8.20
N ASP A 86 -20.87 69.03 7.76
CA ASP A 86 -20.94 69.37 6.33
C ASP A 86 -19.59 69.48 5.61
N ARG A 87 -18.51 69.77 6.35
CA ARG A 87 -17.16 69.93 5.77
C ARG A 87 -16.44 68.58 5.66
N ASP A 88 -15.79 68.32 4.53
CA ASP A 88 -15.11 67.04 4.24
C ASP A 88 -14.05 66.65 5.30
N VAL A 89 -13.28 67.61 5.82
CA VAL A 89 -12.30 67.40 6.89
C VAL A 89 -12.98 67.06 8.21
N ALA A 90 -14.08 67.74 8.54
CA ALA A 90 -14.86 67.48 9.75
C ALA A 90 -15.55 66.11 9.67
N ARG A 91 -16.08 65.72 8.49
CA ARG A 91 -16.64 64.39 8.23
C ARG A 91 -15.62 63.28 8.44
N ALA A 92 -14.43 63.41 7.85
CA ALA A 92 -13.37 62.42 8.00
C ALA A 92 -12.90 62.30 9.46
N THR A 93 -12.66 63.43 10.13
CA THR A 93 -12.25 63.44 11.55
C THR A 93 -13.34 62.87 12.46
N TYR A 94 -14.61 63.19 12.19
CA TYR A 94 -15.76 62.67 12.92
C TYR A 94 -15.86 61.14 12.80
N VAL A 95 -15.84 60.59 11.59
CA VAL A 95 -15.90 59.13 11.36
C VAL A 95 -14.72 58.42 12.03
N LEU A 96 -13.51 58.97 11.91
CA LEU A 96 -12.31 58.38 12.52
C LEU A 96 -12.36 58.39 14.06
N ARG A 97 -12.79 59.50 14.68
CA ARG A 97 -12.96 59.58 16.15
C ARG A 97 -14.01 58.59 16.66
N ILE A 98 -15.09 58.40 15.92
CA ILE A 98 -16.13 57.42 16.27
C ILE A 98 -15.58 56.00 16.23
N LEU A 99 -14.87 55.64 15.15
CA LEU A 99 -14.29 54.31 15.01
C LEU A 99 -13.17 54.06 16.02
N HIS A 100 -12.33 55.05 16.31
CA HIS A 100 -11.27 54.93 17.30
C HIS A 100 -11.83 54.75 18.72
N ARG A 101 -12.86 55.53 19.08
CA ARG A 101 -13.59 55.34 20.34
C ARG A 101 -14.24 53.95 20.40
N ALA A 102 -14.89 53.52 19.31
CA ALA A 102 -15.52 52.21 19.21
C ALA A 102 -14.54 51.05 19.47
N VAL A 103 -13.34 51.12 18.89
CA VAL A 103 -12.28 50.12 19.08
C VAL A 103 -11.78 50.13 20.54
N GLN A 104 -11.64 51.31 21.15
CA GLN A 104 -11.15 51.43 22.53
C GLN A 104 -12.18 51.07 23.61
N THR A 105 -13.45 51.45 23.45
CA THR A 105 -14.50 51.27 24.47
C THR A 105 -15.41 50.07 24.22
N LYS A 106 -15.33 49.42 23.05
CA LYS A 106 -16.28 48.39 22.58
C LYS A 106 -17.74 48.87 22.68
N ASP A 107 -17.97 50.15 22.38
CA ASP A 107 -19.29 50.78 22.48
C ASP A 107 -20.31 50.16 21.50
N THR A 108 -21.46 49.70 21.99
CA THR A 108 -22.53 49.08 21.20
C THR A 108 -23.50 50.08 20.54
N GLY A 109 -23.33 51.38 20.79
CA GLY A 109 -24.21 52.46 20.31
C GLY A 109 -23.87 53.05 18.93
N ILE A 110 -23.02 52.39 18.14
CA ILE A 110 -22.56 52.93 16.84
C ILE A 110 -23.62 52.76 15.76
N ALA A 111 -24.37 51.65 15.81
CA ALA A 111 -25.42 51.32 14.85
C ALA A 111 -26.57 52.34 14.83
N THR A 112 -26.81 53.02 15.96
CA THR A 112 -27.90 54.01 16.11
C THR A 112 -27.52 55.41 15.65
N ARG A 113 -26.26 55.66 15.26
CA ARG A 113 -25.82 56.97 14.78
C ARG A 113 -26.14 57.17 13.31
N ASP A 114 -26.60 58.37 12.96
CA ASP A 114 -27.08 58.73 11.61
C ASP A 114 -26.11 58.35 10.48
N VAL A 115 -24.80 58.49 10.72
CA VAL A 115 -23.75 58.18 9.72
C VAL A 115 -23.75 56.72 9.30
N PHE A 116 -24.00 55.82 10.25
CA PHE A 116 -23.97 54.37 10.04
C PHE A 116 -25.37 53.78 9.82
N ALA A 117 -26.43 54.57 10.04
CA ALA A 117 -27.82 54.21 9.79
C ALA A 117 -28.29 54.57 8.35
N ASN A 118 -27.83 55.70 7.80
CA ASN A 118 -28.27 56.23 6.51
C ASN A 118 -27.44 55.77 5.30
N ARG A 119 -28.05 55.01 4.38
CA ARG A 119 -27.39 54.48 3.16
C ARG A 119 -26.82 55.55 2.22
N SER A 120 -27.23 56.81 2.33
CA SER A 120 -26.65 57.91 1.55
C SER A 120 -25.17 58.16 1.85
N HIS A 121 -24.69 57.83 3.04
CA HIS A 121 -23.32 58.09 3.47
C HIS A 121 -22.33 56.95 3.19
N VAL A 122 -22.78 55.86 2.56
CA VAL A 122 -21.95 54.67 2.26
C VAL A 122 -20.67 55.05 1.50
N LEU A 123 -20.81 55.82 0.41
CA LEU A 123 -19.68 56.19 -0.44
C LEU A 123 -18.67 57.10 0.27
N ASP A 124 -19.17 58.04 1.07
CA ASP A 124 -18.35 58.94 1.88
C ASP A 124 -17.53 58.16 2.92
N VAL A 125 -18.21 57.31 3.69
CA VAL A 125 -17.59 56.50 4.75
C VAL A 125 -16.62 55.47 4.16
N GLN A 126 -16.95 54.85 3.02
CA GLN A 126 -16.06 53.91 2.33
C GLN A 126 -14.77 54.60 1.84
N CYS A 127 -14.85 55.82 1.31
CA CYS A 127 -13.68 56.61 0.91
C CYS A 127 -12.83 57.03 2.12
N ILE A 128 -13.46 57.35 3.25
CA ILE A 128 -12.74 57.69 4.48
C ILE A 128 -12.00 56.45 5.02
N LEU A 129 -12.68 55.30 5.08
CA LEU A 129 -12.10 54.03 5.54
C LEU A 129 -10.94 53.57 4.66
N SER A 130 -11.07 53.62 3.34
CA SER A 130 -9.98 53.20 2.43
C SER A 130 -8.73 54.06 2.58
N ASN A 131 -8.88 55.37 2.79
CA ASN A 131 -7.76 56.29 3.05
C ASN A 131 -7.13 56.09 4.44
N ALA A 132 -7.94 55.75 5.45
CA ALA A 132 -7.48 55.47 6.81
C ALA A 132 -6.68 54.16 6.89
N LEU A 133 -7.18 53.10 6.23
CA LEU A 133 -6.51 51.81 6.12
C LEU A 133 -5.21 51.93 5.31
N ALA A 134 -5.17 52.73 4.25
CA ALA A 134 -3.96 52.94 3.46
C ALA A 134 -2.81 53.63 4.23
N ARG A 135 -3.10 54.25 5.38
CA ARG A 135 -2.14 54.93 6.26
C ARG A 135 -1.91 54.19 7.58
N ASP A 136 -2.46 52.99 7.73
CA ASP A 136 -2.37 52.16 8.93
C ASP A 136 -2.91 52.87 10.20
N TRP A 137 -3.82 53.83 10.06
CA TRP A 137 -4.40 54.56 11.21
C TRP A 137 -5.37 53.69 12.03
N LEU A 138 -5.82 52.59 11.45
CA LEU A 138 -6.81 51.69 12.03
C LEU A 138 -6.47 50.24 11.68
N LEU A 139 -6.61 49.34 12.65
CA LEU A 139 -6.47 47.90 12.44
C LEU A 139 -7.79 47.31 11.95
N LEU A 140 -7.76 46.69 10.78
CA LEU A 140 -8.97 46.17 10.15
C LEU A 140 -9.61 45.04 10.95
N SER A 141 -8.82 44.17 11.59
CA SER A 141 -9.30 43.06 12.42
C SER A 141 -10.28 43.50 13.50
N ASP A 142 -10.04 44.68 14.08
CA ASP A 142 -10.79 45.18 15.24
C ASP A 142 -12.06 45.92 14.81
N ILE A 143 -12.07 46.43 13.58
CA ILE A 143 -13.20 47.19 13.01
C ILE A 143 -14.26 46.28 12.40
N VAL A 144 -13.86 45.14 11.82
CA VAL A 144 -14.79 44.18 11.20
C VAL A 144 -16.01 43.85 12.09
N PRO A 145 -15.85 43.45 13.37
CA PRO A 145 -17.01 43.18 14.24
C PRO A 145 -17.87 44.42 14.51
N ILE A 146 -17.24 45.59 14.65
CA ILE A 146 -17.92 46.87 14.90
C ILE A 146 -18.79 47.28 13.70
N LEU A 147 -18.28 47.13 12.48
CA LEU A 147 -19.02 47.48 11.28
C LEU A 147 -20.19 46.52 11.02
N LEU A 148 -20.06 45.23 11.37
CA LEU A 148 -21.14 44.26 11.20
C LEU A 148 -22.41 44.57 12.01
N ASP A 149 -22.28 45.33 13.10
CA ASP A 149 -23.43 45.76 13.88
C ASP A 149 -24.19 46.93 13.25
N THR A 150 -23.61 47.60 12.26
CA THR A 150 -24.23 48.71 11.54
C THR A 150 -25.06 48.24 10.34
N SER A 151 -26.10 49.01 9.96
CA SER A 151 -26.96 48.66 8.82
C SER A 151 -26.27 48.77 7.45
N ILE A 152 -25.18 49.54 7.39
CA ILE A 152 -24.38 49.84 6.20
C ILE A 152 -23.12 48.95 6.11
N GLY A 153 -22.76 48.26 7.20
CA GLY A 153 -21.49 47.55 7.36
C GLY A 153 -21.15 46.55 6.25
N THR A 154 -22.14 45.75 5.81
CA THR A 154 -21.94 44.77 4.72
C THR A 154 -21.53 45.45 3.42
N SER A 155 -22.19 46.55 3.06
CA SER A 155 -21.86 47.32 1.86
C SER A 155 -20.50 48.02 1.95
N LEU A 156 -20.10 48.49 3.14
CA LEU A 156 -18.79 49.10 3.36
C LEU A 156 -17.67 48.07 3.23
N LEU A 157 -17.79 46.92 3.89
CA LEU A 157 -16.77 45.87 3.86
C LEU A 157 -16.64 45.26 2.46
N VAL A 158 -17.76 45.00 1.77
CA VAL A 158 -17.75 44.60 0.35
C VAL A 158 -17.05 45.67 -0.50
N GLY A 159 -17.36 46.94 -0.26
CA GLY A 159 -16.73 48.06 -0.96
C GLY A 159 -15.23 48.20 -0.70
N ILE A 160 -14.76 47.87 0.51
CA ILE A 160 -13.33 47.85 0.85
C ILE A 160 -12.62 46.73 0.07
N VAL A 161 -13.21 45.53 0.01
CA VAL A 161 -12.63 44.40 -0.75
C VAL A 161 -12.59 44.67 -2.25
N HIS A 162 -13.58 45.40 -2.81
CA HIS A 162 -13.54 45.83 -4.21
C HIS A 162 -12.38 46.80 -4.51
N ASN A 163 -12.04 47.65 -3.53
CA ASN A 163 -10.96 48.61 -3.65
C ASN A 163 -9.59 47.95 -3.45
N ASP A 164 -9.48 47.03 -2.48
CA ASP A 164 -8.28 46.27 -2.17
C ASP A 164 -8.61 44.78 -1.93
N PRO A 165 -8.30 43.88 -2.88
CA PRO A 165 -8.58 42.46 -2.74
C PRO A 165 -7.62 41.75 -1.76
N SER A 166 -6.47 42.34 -1.41
CA SER A 166 -5.50 41.72 -0.48
C SER A 166 -6.06 41.61 0.94
N VAL A 167 -6.94 42.55 1.27
CA VAL A 167 -7.65 42.70 2.54
C VAL A 167 -8.64 41.56 2.80
N LEU A 168 -9.04 40.81 1.77
CA LEU A 168 -10.01 39.72 1.90
C LEU A 168 -9.62 38.73 3.00
N SER A 169 -8.36 38.25 2.99
CA SER A 169 -7.84 37.29 3.98
C SER A 169 -7.95 37.79 5.43
N THR A 170 -7.66 39.06 5.68
CA THR A 170 -7.74 39.65 7.02
C THR A 170 -9.18 39.77 7.51
N ILE A 171 -10.11 40.11 6.60
CA ILE A 171 -11.54 40.18 6.93
C ILE A 171 -12.08 38.78 7.20
N THR A 172 -11.75 37.80 6.35
CA THR A 172 -12.24 36.44 6.49
C THR A 172 -11.71 35.79 7.76
N ASP A 173 -10.43 35.98 8.11
CA ASP A 173 -9.85 35.56 9.39
C ASP A 173 -10.60 36.15 10.59
N ALA A 174 -10.91 37.46 10.57
CA ALA A 174 -11.67 38.11 11.64
C ALA A 174 -13.10 37.56 11.77
N LEU A 175 -13.76 37.28 10.65
CA LEU A 175 -15.11 36.69 10.61
C LEU A 175 -15.12 35.24 11.09
N VAL A 176 -14.15 34.43 10.65
CA VAL A 176 -14.11 33.01 11.00
C VAL A 176 -13.67 32.83 12.46
N THR A 177 -12.78 33.69 12.98
CA THR A 177 -12.45 33.72 14.41
C THR A 177 -13.64 34.15 15.28
N ALA A 178 -14.52 35.03 14.78
CA ALA A 178 -15.78 35.34 15.46
C ALA A 178 -16.75 34.14 15.45
N LEU A 179 -16.89 33.43 14.32
CA LEU A 179 -17.68 32.19 14.24
C LEU A 179 -17.18 31.09 15.17
N LYS A 180 -15.85 31.01 15.39
CA LYS A 180 -15.25 30.05 16.33
C LYS A 180 -15.70 30.26 17.77
N LYS A 181 -16.11 31.48 18.15
CA LYS A 181 -16.57 31.80 19.52
C LYS A 181 -18.01 31.35 19.80
N GLN A 182 -18.65 30.63 18.87
CA GLN A 182 -20.03 30.15 18.95
C GLN A 182 -21.03 31.28 19.26
N PRO A 183 -21.23 32.19 18.29
CA PRO A 183 -22.12 33.34 18.45
C PRO A 183 -23.60 32.95 18.53
N ASP A 184 -24.42 33.84 19.09
CA ASP A 184 -25.88 33.69 19.11
C ASP A 184 -26.45 33.64 17.68
N HIS A 185 -27.68 33.12 17.51
CA HIS A 185 -28.31 32.94 16.18
C HIS A 185 -28.34 34.23 15.33
N HIS A 186 -28.58 35.38 15.96
CA HIS A 186 -28.62 36.68 15.27
C HIS A 186 -27.24 37.13 14.79
N GLU A 187 -26.20 36.93 15.60
CA GLU A 187 -24.81 37.22 15.24
C GLU A 187 -24.31 36.25 14.16
N PHE A 188 -24.66 34.96 14.27
CA PHE A 188 -24.39 33.98 13.22
C PHE A 188 -25.00 34.40 11.88
N THR A 189 -26.26 34.83 11.86
CA THR A 189 -26.94 35.23 10.61
C THR A 189 -26.25 36.42 9.95
N LYS A 190 -25.81 37.41 10.74
CA LYS A 190 -25.01 38.54 10.25
C LYS A 190 -23.68 38.08 9.65
N LEU A 191 -22.89 37.31 10.40
CA LEU A 191 -21.59 36.78 9.96
C LEU A 191 -21.71 35.92 8.70
N HIS A 192 -22.71 35.05 8.67
CA HIS A 192 -23.04 34.17 7.55
C HIS A 192 -23.39 34.97 6.29
N SER A 193 -24.31 35.93 6.40
CA SER A 193 -24.71 36.78 5.27
C SER A 193 -23.55 37.60 4.71
N MET A 194 -22.63 38.05 5.58
CA MET A 194 -21.43 38.76 5.18
C MET A 194 -20.47 37.86 4.40
N LEU A 195 -20.15 36.67 4.90
CA LEU A 195 -19.27 35.72 4.21
C LEU A 195 -19.82 35.32 2.84
N ILE A 196 -21.14 35.15 2.72
CA ILE A 196 -21.81 34.90 1.43
C ILE A 196 -21.74 36.11 0.50
N SER A 197 -21.89 37.32 1.03
CA SER A 197 -21.76 38.53 0.20
C SER A 197 -20.34 38.67 -0.36
N LEU A 198 -19.32 38.25 0.39
CA LEU A 198 -17.91 38.22 -0.05
C LEU A 198 -17.64 37.10 -1.06
N SER A 199 -18.23 35.92 -0.88
CA SER A 199 -18.06 34.81 -1.82
C SER A 199 -18.66 35.12 -3.19
N LYS A 200 -19.73 35.92 -3.26
CA LYS A 200 -20.35 36.35 -4.52
C LYS A 200 -19.50 37.34 -5.34
N LEU A 201 -18.42 37.89 -4.79
CA LEU A 201 -17.61 38.92 -5.47
C LEU A 201 -16.72 38.35 -6.57
N SER A 202 -16.10 37.19 -6.31
CA SER A 202 -15.24 36.52 -7.28
C SER A 202 -15.13 35.02 -6.96
N PHE A 203 -14.91 34.22 -8.01
CA PHE A 203 -14.71 32.77 -7.87
C PHE A 203 -13.51 32.43 -6.95
N SER A 204 -12.40 33.18 -7.06
CA SER A 204 -11.23 32.98 -6.20
C SER A 204 -11.49 33.32 -4.73
N ALA A 205 -12.30 34.36 -4.47
CA ALA A 205 -12.71 34.70 -3.11
C ALA A 205 -13.58 33.60 -2.49
N ALA A 206 -14.57 33.09 -3.22
CA ALA A 206 -15.39 31.97 -2.75
C ALA A 206 -14.55 30.74 -2.40
N MET A 207 -13.59 30.37 -3.25
CA MET A 207 -12.68 29.25 -3.00
C MET A 207 -11.78 29.48 -1.77
N SER A 208 -11.22 30.69 -1.60
CA SER A 208 -10.38 31.02 -0.44
C SER A 208 -11.17 30.92 0.86
N ILE A 209 -12.36 31.55 0.90
CA ILE A 209 -13.23 31.55 2.08
C ILE A 209 -13.64 30.12 2.44
N ARG A 210 -14.00 29.30 1.44
CA ARG A 210 -14.37 27.91 1.67
C ARG A 210 -13.21 27.10 2.28
N ASN A 211 -11.99 27.29 1.78
CA ASN A 211 -10.82 26.59 2.28
C ASN A 211 -10.46 27.03 3.72
N GLU A 212 -10.59 28.32 4.04
CA GLU A 212 -10.38 28.80 5.40
C GLU A 212 -11.44 28.25 6.37
N CYS A 213 -12.71 28.21 5.95
CA CYS A 213 -13.80 27.64 6.73
C CYS A 213 -13.66 26.13 6.97
N SER A 214 -13.09 25.38 6.02
CA SER A 214 -12.87 23.94 6.17
C SER A 214 -11.67 23.60 7.07
N LEU A 215 -10.67 24.49 7.17
CA LEU A 215 -9.50 24.30 8.04
C LEU A 215 -9.81 24.48 9.53
N ILE A 216 -10.76 25.35 9.88
CA ILE A 216 -11.05 25.73 11.27
C ILE A 216 -11.92 24.70 12.01
N ASP A 217 -12.47 23.71 11.29
CA ASP A 217 -13.21 22.53 11.78
C ASP A 217 -14.18 22.87 12.92
N SER A 218 -15.23 23.64 12.60
CA SER A 218 -16.34 23.98 13.49
C SER A 218 -17.66 23.72 12.75
N PRO A 219 -18.74 23.27 13.42
CA PRO A 219 -20.02 22.98 12.75
C PRO A 219 -20.62 24.22 12.06
N LEU A 220 -20.39 25.42 12.62
CA LEU A 220 -20.88 26.68 12.05
C LEU A 220 -20.08 27.08 10.80
N THR A 221 -18.76 26.84 10.79
CA THR A 221 -17.92 27.13 9.62
C THR A 221 -18.15 26.10 8.52
N ALA A 222 -18.48 24.86 8.88
CA ALA A 222 -18.94 23.82 7.96
C ALA A 222 -20.24 24.23 7.25
N ALA A 223 -21.22 24.78 7.96
CA ALA A 223 -22.46 25.27 7.37
C ALA A 223 -22.20 26.37 6.30
N VAL A 224 -21.32 27.34 6.61
CA VAL A 224 -20.91 28.38 5.66
C VAL A 224 -20.19 27.77 4.45
N ALA A 225 -19.29 26.81 4.67
CA ALA A 225 -18.54 26.16 3.60
C ALA A 225 -19.46 25.40 2.62
N ILE A 226 -20.52 24.77 3.14
CA ILE A 226 -21.55 24.10 2.32
C ILE A 226 -22.32 25.12 1.49
N ASP A 227 -22.78 26.22 2.08
CA ASP A 227 -23.53 27.24 1.35
C ASP A 227 -22.66 27.84 0.21
N ILE A 228 -21.38 28.08 0.46
CA ILE A 228 -20.44 28.49 -0.60
C ILE A 228 -20.28 27.40 -1.68
N ALA A 229 -20.25 26.12 -1.32
CA ALA A 229 -20.22 25.02 -2.29
C ALA A 229 -21.51 24.95 -3.14
N LEU A 230 -22.68 25.23 -2.55
CA LEU A 230 -23.94 25.34 -3.28
C LEU A 230 -23.87 26.46 -4.33
N ILE A 231 -23.32 27.63 -3.95
CA ILE A 231 -23.12 28.78 -4.85
C ILE A 231 -22.18 28.44 -6.00
N LEU A 232 -21.07 27.73 -5.71
CA LEU A 232 -20.06 27.32 -6.70
C LEU A 232 -20.52 26.15 -7.59
N GLN A 233 -21.62 25.48 -7.22
CA GLN A 233 -22.14 24.29 -7.89
C GLN A 233 -21.16 23.10 -7.95
N ASP A 234 -20.18 23.02 -7.05
CA ASP A 234 -19.17 21.95 -6.98
C ASP A 234 -19.35 21.02 -5.76
N THR A 235 -20.56 20.99 -5.21
CA THR A 235 -20.95 20.20 -4.02
C THR A 235 -20.45 18.75 -4.02
N PRO A 236 -20.54 17.96 -5.11
CA PRO A 236 -20.00 16.59 -5.11
C PRO A 236 -18.49 16.53 -4.84
N GLN A 237 -17.70 17.41 -5.46
CA GLN A 237 -16.25 17.46 -5.26
C GLN A 237 -15.89 17.93 -3.85
N PHE A 238 -16.63 18.93 -3.34
CA PHE A 238 -16.45 19.39 -1.97
C PHE A 238 -16.71 18.29 -0.94
N LEU A 239 -17.83 17.55 -1.07
CA LEU A 239 -18.14 16.42 -0.19
C LEU A 239 -17.07 15.33 -0.26
N VAL A 240 -16.54 15.03 -1.44
CA VAL A 240 -15.43 14.06 -1.59
C VAL A 240 -14.18 14.53 -0.87
N ILE A 241 -13.85 15.82 -0.89
CA ILE A 241 -12.71 16.36 -0.14
C ILE A 241 -12.94 16.22 1.37
N MET A 242 -14.15 16.54 1.85
CA MET A 242 -14.53 16.43 3.27
C MET A 242 -14.61 14.97 3.77
N MET A 243 -14.71 14.01 2.86
CA MET A 243 -14.67 12.58 3.19
C MET A 243 -13.27 12.04 3.43
N ARG A 244 -12.23 12.63 2.81
CA ARG A 244 -10.87 12.05 2.76
C ARG A 244 -10.29 11.82 4.15
N GLY A 245 -10.22 10.55 4.55
CA GLY A 245 -9.68 10.11 5.84
C GLY A 245 -10.55 10.53 7.03
N SER A 246 -9.92 10.76 8.18
CA SER A 246 -10.57 11.26 9.39
C SER A 246 -10.68 12.80 9.43
N GLN A 247 -10.38 13.47 8.32
CA GLN A 247 -10.41 14.93 8.25
C GLN A 247 -11.86 15.44 8.47
N ALA A 248 -11.95 16.61 9.10
CA ALA A 248 -13.19 17.34 9.41
C ALA A 248 -14.28 16.57 10.19
N PRO A 249 -14.01 16.04 11.41
CA PRO A 249 -15.04 15.44 12.25
C PRO A 249 -16.22 16.37 12.56
N GLN A 250 -15.99 17.68 12.68
CA GLN A 250 -17.06 18.64 13.02
C GLN A 250 -17.99 18.93 11.83
N PHE A 251 -17.51 18.74 10.60
CA PHE A 251 -18.38 18.76 9.43
C PHE A 251 -19.40 17.62 9.48
N TRP A 252 -18.94 16.41 9.82
CA TRP A 252 -19.82 15.25 9.86
C TRP A 252 -20.73 15.22 11.08
N SER A 253 -20.32 15.82 12.22
CA SER A 253 -21.24 16.07 13.33
C SER A 253 -22.34 17.05 12.93
N PHE A 254 -22.02 18.13 12.20
CA PHE A 254 -23.02 19.03 11.63
C PHE A 254 -24.03 18.28 10.74
N VAL A 255 -23.55 17.41 9.83
CA VAL A 255 -24.42 16.64 8.93
C VAL A 255 -25.31 15.68 9.74
N HIS A 256 -24.74 14.99 10.73
CA HIS A 256 -25.46 14.07 11.59
C HIS A 256 -26.54 14.79 12.43
N ASP A 257 -26.19 15.95 12.99
CA ASP A 257 -27.11 16.78 13.77
C ASP A 257 -28.28 17.29 12.91
N ALA A 258 -28.01 17.70 11.67
CA ALA A 258 -29.04 18.14 10.73
C ALA A 258 -30.03 17.02 10.36
N LEU A 259 -29.58 15.76 10.38
CA LEU A 259 -30.37 14.58 9.99
C LEU A 259 -31.20 14.00 11.12
N HIS A 260 -30.61 13.84 12.31
CA HIS A 260 -31.19 13.01 13.37
C HIS A 260 -31.75 13.79 14.56
N THR A 261 -31.28 15.01 14.81
CA THR A 261 -31.71 15.78 16.00
C THR A 261 -33.03 16.51 15.73
N PRO A 262 -33.99 16.53 16.67
CA PRO A 262 -35.22 17.30 16.51
C PRO A 262 -34.96 18.82 16.40
N VAL A 263 -35.84 19.48 15.66
CA VAL A 263 -35.72 20.90 15.28
C VAL A 263 -36.23 21.79 16.42
N ASP A 264 -35.40 21.99 17.44
CA ASP A 264 -35.76 22.81 18.61
C ASP A 264 -35.28 24.26 18.50
N ASN A 265 -34.24 24.50 17.69
CA ASN A 265 -33.54 25.78 17.57
C ASN A 265 -33.50 26.27 16.12
N ALA A 266 -33.58 27.60 15.92
CA ALA A 266 -33.52 28.22 14.60
C ALA A 266 -32.24 27.87 13.80
N MET A 267 -31.11 27.65 14.50
CA MET A 267 -29.88 27.14 13.88
C MET A 267 -30.03 25.75 13.27
N ARG A 268 -30.81 24.86 13.91
CA ARG A 268 -31.05 23.51 13.39
C ARG A 268 -32.01 23.52 12.21
N VAL A 269 -32.98 24.44 12.19
CA VAL A 269 -33.83 24.70 11.00
C VAL A 269 -32.93 25.05 9.82
N PHE A 270 -32.02 26.01 10.02
CA PHE A 270 -31.08 26.45 9.00
C PHE A 270 -30.16 25.31 8.50
N HIS A 271 -29.61 24.51 9.41
CA HIS A 271 -28.78 23.36 9.03
C HIS A 271 -29.56 22.34 8.18
N ARG A 272 -30.84 22.13 8.48
CA ARG A 272 -31.70 21.21 7.73
C ARG A 272 -32.08 21.76 6.36
N GLU A 273 -32.41 23.05 6.27
CA GLU A 273 -32.67 23.72 4.99
C GLU A 273 -31.46 23.66 4.05
N LEU A 274 -30.25 23.89 4.57
CA LEU A 274 -29.02 23.73 3.80
C LEU A 274 -28.85 22.30 3.28
N LEU A 275 -29.09 21.30 4.13
CA LEU A 275 -28.96 19.90 3.71
C LEU A 275 -30.02 19.53 2.65
N ASP A 276 -31.24 20.04 2.76
CA ASP A 276 -32.29 19.84 1.75
C ASP A 276 -31.92 20.51 0.41
N GLN A 277 -31.29 21.68 0.44
CA GLN A 277 -30.74 22.32 -0.77
C GLN A 277 -29.61 21.50 -1.40
N VAL A 278 -28.71 20.94 -0.57
CA VAL A 278 -27.66 20.01 -1.04
C VAL A 278 -28.29 18.80 -1.72
N ARG A 279 -29.30 18.17 -1.11
CA ARG A 279 -30.01 17.02 -1.71
C ARG A 279 -30.68 17.37 -3.03
N ALA A 280 -31.31 18.54 -3.11
CA ALA A 280 -31.95 19.02 -4.34
C ALA A 280 -30.91 19.20 -5.48
N GLN A 281 -29.76 19.80 -5.18
CA GLN A 281 -28.70 19.99 -6.16
C GLN A 281 -28.05 18.66 -6.59
N LEU A 282 -27.80 17.74 -5.66
CA LEU A 282 -27.28 16.41 -6.00
C LEU A 282 -28.27 15.64 -6.90
N THR A 283 -29.57 15.72 -6.62
CA THR A 283 -30.62 15.11 -7.44
C THR A 283 -30.70 15.73 -8.83
N GLN A 284 -30.55 17.05 -8.93
CA GLN A 284 -30.46 17.73 -10.22
C GLN A 284 -29.24 17.23 -11.01
N LYS A 285 -28.07 17.16 -10.37
CA LYS A 285 -26.84 16.68 -11.01
C LYS A 285 -26.93 15.24 -11.50
N MET A 286 -27.67 14.36 -10.82
CA MET A 286 -27.88 12.98 -11.29
C MET A 286 -28.52 12.91 -12.69
N THR A 287 -29.28 13.93 -13.10
CA THR A 287 -29.92 13.96 -14.43
C THR A 287 -29.10 14.69 -15.49
N SER A 288 -28.21 15.61 -15.09
CA SER A 288 -27.43 16.45 -16.01
C SER A 288 -25.99 16.00 -16.23
N GLU A 289 -25.37 15.30 -15.26
CA GLU A 289 -23.94 15.02 -15.28
C GLU A 289 -23.58 13.93 -16.31
N ALA A 290 -22.76 14.30 -17.30
CA ALA A 290 -22.27 13.37 -18.32
C ALA A 290 -20.78 13.04 -18.17
N GLU A 291 -20.04 13.75 -17.31
CA GLU A 291 -18.60 13.58 -17.16
C GLU A 291 -18.26 12.36 -16.28
N PRO A 292 -17.41 11.41 -16.75
CA PRO A 292 -17.07 10.20 -15.99
C PRO A 292 -16.50 10.45 -14.59
N MET A 293 -15.66 11.48 -14.44
CA MET A 293 -15.07 11.84 -13.14
C MET A 293 -16.11 12.50 -12.22
N GLY A 294 -17.00 13.32 -12.78
CA GLY A 294 -18.14 13.92 -12.08
C GLY A 294 -19.06 12.83 -11.51
N ILE A 295 -19.39 11.82 -12.33
CA ILE A 295 -20.21 10.66 -11.93
C ILE A 295 -19.58 9.91 -10.75
N VAL A 296 -18.28 9.60 -10.80
CA VAL A 296 -17.59 8.92 -9.68
C VAL A 296 -17.63 9.79 -8.42
N SER A 297 -17.39 11.10 -8.54
CA SER A 297 -17.44 12.01 -7.39
C SER A 297 -18.84 12.10 -6.77
N LEU A 298 -19.88 12.08 -7.61
CA LEU A 298 -21.28 12.09 -7.21
C LEU A 298 -21.64 10.81 -6.44
N ILE A 299 -21.28 9.65 -6.98
CA ILE A 299 -21.51 8.36 -6.29
C ILE A 299 -20.74 8.33 -4.96
N LYS A 300 -19.46 8.73 -4.96
CA LYS A 300 -18.66 8.84 -3.72
C LYS A 300 -19.34 9.75 -2.69
N SER A 301 -19.86 10.91 -3.10
CA SER A 301 -20.55 11.84 -2.19
C SER A 301 -21.78 11.22 -1.53
N TYR A 302 -22.59 10.46 -2.28
CA TYR A 302 -23.71 9.71 -1.73
C TYR A 302 -23.24 8.59 -0.78
N CYS A 303 -22.16 7.87 -1.12
CA CYS A 303 -21.58 6.88 -0.21
C CYS A 303 -21.16 7.48 1.14
N GLY A 304 -20.60 8.69 1.15
CA GLY A 304 -20.27 9.41 2.39
C GLY A 304 -21.48 9.82 3.21
N LEU A 305 -22.49 10.41 2.54
CA LEU A 305 -23.71 10.85 3.21
C LEU A 305 -24.47 9.67 3.83
N ILE A 306 -24.52 8.52 3.15
CA ILE A 306 -25.15 7.30 3.69
C ILE A 306 -24.28 6.68 4.78
N GLY A 307 -22.99 6.48 4.50
CA GLY A 307 -22.09 5.69 5.36
C GLY A 307 -21.59 6.42 6.60
N ARG A 308 -21.30 7.73 6.52
CA ARG A 308 -20.81 8.55 7.65
C ARG A 308 -21.89 9.47 8.20
N GLY A 309 -22.71 10.04 7.31
CA GLY A 309 -23.81 10.95 7.67
C GLY A 309 -25.06 10.24 8.21
N GLY A 310 -25.31 8.99 7.82
CA GLY A 310 -26.54 8.26 8.20
C GLY A 310 -27.77 8.68 7.38
N LEU A 311 -27.59 9.26 6.19
CA LEU A 311 -28.68 9.71 5.33
C LEU A 311 -29.55 8.53 4.87
N SER A 312 -30.86 8.59 5.15
CA SER A 312 -31.86 7.71 4.55
C SER A 312 -32.31 8.27 3.20
N LEU A 313 -32.04 7.54 2.11
CA LEU A 313 -32.41 7.98 0.77
C LEU A 313 -33.92 7.84 0.48
N ASN A 314 -34.44 8.78 -0.28
CA ASN A 314 -35.79 8.71 -0.85
C ASN A 314 -35.81 7.79 -2.07
N ASP A 315 -36.97 7.22 -2.40
CA ASP A 315 -37.09 6.27 -3.51
C ASP A 315 -36.74 6.91 -4.87
N ASN A 316 -37.03 8.20 -5.05
CA ASN A 316 -36.62 8.96 -6.25
C ASN A 316 -35.09 9.11 -6.35
N GLU A 317 -34.41 9.32 -5.22
CA GLU A 317 -32.94 9.43 -5.18
C GLU A 317 -32.29 8.08 -5.50
N ILE A 318 -32.87 6.99 -4.99
CA ILE A 318 -32.41 5.62 -5.26
C ILE A 318 -32.55 5.28 -6.74
N GLN A 319 -33.74 5.52 -7.32
CA GLN A 319 -33.98 5.29 -8.75
C GLN A 319 -33.07 6.15 -9.61
N GLY A 320 -32.88 7.43 -9.25
CA GLY A 320 -31.95 8.33 -9.94
C GLY A 320 -30.50 7.82 -9.90
N LEU A 321 -30.04 7.36 -8.73
CA LEU A 321 -28.69 6.82 -8.56
C LEU A 321 -28.50 5.52 -9.33
N PHE A 322 -29.45 4.58 -9.27
CA PHE A 322 -29.39 3.32 -10.03
C PHE A 322 -29.42 3.56 -11.54
N LEU A 323 -30.25 4.50 -12.01
CA LEU A 323 -30.29 4.90 -13.42
C LEU A 323 -28.95 5.53 -13.86
N LEU A 324 -28.37 6.40 -13.03
CA LEU A 324 -27.08 7.01 -13.30
C LEU A 324 -25.96 5.97 -13.40
N ILE A 325 -25.90 5.00 -12.48
CA ILE A 325 -24.93 3.91 -12.56
C ILE A 325 -25.17 3.08 -13.84
N SER A 326 -26.42 2.71 -14.12
CA SER A 326 -26.78 1.92 -15.33
C SER A 326 -26.40 2.62 -16.64
N ASN A 327 -26.57 3.94 -16.71
CA ASN A 327 -26.17 4.73 -17.88
C ASN A 327 -24.64 4.86 -17.98
N ALA A 328 -23.95 5.07 -16.87
CA ALA A 328 -22.49 5.16 -16.83
C ALA A 328 -21.81 3.86 -17.28
N LEU A 329 -22.42 2.69 -17.04
CA LEU A 329 -21.93 1.39 -17.54
C LEU A 329 -21.88 1.30 -19.07
N ARG A 330 -22.58 2.17 -19.80
CA ARG A 330 -22.55 2.21 -21.28
C ARG A 330 -21.37 3.01 -21.84
N GLN A 331 -20.60 3.65 -20.98
CA GLN A 331 -19.49 4.53 -21.32
C GLN A 331 -18.16 3.96 -20.79
N PRO A 332 -17.00 4.32 -21.38
CA PRO A 332 -15.71 3.92 -20.84
C PRO A 332 -15.45 4.66 -19.51
N MET A 333 -15.59 3.94 -18.39
CA MET A 333 -15.44 4.48 -17.05
C MET A 333 -14.04 4.22 -16.46
N PRO A 334 -13.60 5.00 -15.45
CA PRO A 334 -12.38 4.70 -14.71
C PRO A 334 -12.46 3.34 -14.00
N LYS A 335 -11.32 2.65 -13.81
CA LYS A 335 -11.26 1.34 -13.12
C LYS A 335 -11.85 1.35 -11.70
N ALA A 336 -11.80 2.51 -11.02
CA ALA A 336 -12.38 2.68 -9.68
C ALA A 336 -13.92 2.77 -9.69
N PHE A 337 -14.56 2.95 -10.85
CA PHE A 337 -16.00 3.13 -10.95
C PHE A 337 -16.78 1.90 -10.50
N ILE A 338 -16.48 0.72 -11.04
CA ILE A 338 -17.17 -0.54 -10.69
C ILE A 338 -17.17 -0.78 -9.17
N PRO A 339 -16.02 -0.73 -8.47
CA PRO A 339 -15.99 -1.00 -7.04
C PRO A 339 -16.71 0.09 -6.21
N VAL A 340 -16.63 1.36 -6.63
CA VAL A 340 -17.35 2.47 -5.97
C VAL A 340 -18.86 2.36 -6.20
N ALA A 341 -19.30 2.02 -7.41
CA ALA A 341 -20.71 1.81 -7.74
C ALA A 341 -21.28 0.61 -6.98
N PHE A 342 -20.55 -0.49 -6.89
CA PHE A 342 -20.95 -1.64 -6.08
C PHE A 342 -21.07 -1.26 -4.60
N SER A 343 -20.08 -0.53 -4.06
CA SER A 343 -20.12 -0.02 -2.68
C SER A 343 -21.35 0.86 -2.45
N ALA A 344 -21.72 1.72 -3.40
CA ALA A 344 -22.92 2.53 -3.31
C ALA A 344 -24.19 1.67 -3.24
N VAL A 345 -24.33 0.68 -4.13
CA VAL A 345 -25.49 -0.23 -4.12
C VAL A 345 -25.61 -0.97 -2.78
N VAL A 346 -24.48 -1.46 -2.24
CA VAL A 346 -24.42 -2.11 -0.93
C VAL A 346 -24.91 -1.19 0.18
N LEU A 347 -24.41 0.06 0.23
CA LEU A 347 -24.82 1.07 1.22
C LEU A 347 -26.32 1.40 1.11
N VAL A 348 -26.83 1.59 -0.10
CA VAL A 348 -28.25 1.87 -0.35
C VAL A 348 -29.13 0.72 0.14
N CYS A 349 -28.81 -0.52 -0.22
CA CYS A 349 -29.57 -1.68 0.23
C CYS A 349 -29.51 -1.83 1.76
N LEU A 350 -28.35 -1.66 2.38
CA LEU A 350 -28.19 -1.76 3.84
C LEU A 350 -28.94 -0.66 4.60
N SER A 351 -29.12 0.53 4.00
CA SER A 351 -29.96 1.60 4.55
C SER A 351 -31.45 1.25 4.58
N LYS A 352 -31.94 0.45 3.60
CA LYS A 352 -33.36 0.08 3.45
C LYS A 352 -33.71 -1.29 4.02
N LEU A 353 -32.73 -2.15 4.29
CA LEU A 353 -32.94 -3.47 4.90
C LEU A 353 -33.55 -3.41 6.32
N ALA A 354 -33.58 -2.22 6.95
CA ALA A 354 -34.24 -2.01 8.23
C ALA A 354 -35.78 -1.94 8.16
N THR A 355 -36.36 -1.74 6.98
CA THR A 355 -37.81 -1.52 6.78
C THR A 355 -38.43 -2.67 5.97
N GLN A 356 -39.32 -3.47 6.57
CA GLN A 356 -39.95 -4.64 5.93
C GLN A 356 -41.15 -4.28 5.04
N ASP A 357 -40.91 -3.51 3.98
CA ASP A 357 -41.98 -3.03 3.06
C ASP A 357 -41.88 -3.66 1.65
N GLU A 358 -43.00 -3.68 0.90
CA GLU A 358 -43.01 -4.11 -0.51
C GLU A 358 -42.05 -3.28 -1.39
N ALA A 359 -41.84 -2.01 -1.05
CA ALA A 359 -40.88 -1.12 -1.69
C ALA A 359 -39.44 -1.64 -1.55
N MET A 360 -39.10 -2.27 -0.43
CA MET A 360 -37.79 -2.88 -0.20
C MET A 360 -37.51 -4.01 -1.20
N MET A 361 -38.51 -4.87 -1.47
CA MET A 361 -38.36 -5.98 -2.42
C MET A 361 -38.10 -5.49 -3.84
N ARG A 362 -38.73 -4.39 -4.26
CA ARG A 362 -38.49 -3.76 -5.56
C ARG A 362 -37.07 -3.21 -5.66
N ILE A 363 -36.62 -2.44 -4.66
CA ILE A 363 -35.26 -1.89 -4.61
C ILE A 363 -34.22 -3.01 -4.63
N MET A 364 -34.43 -4.09 -3.88
CA MET A 364 -33.53 -5.25 -3.89
C MET A 364 -33.51 -5.96 -5.25
N GLN A 365 -34.63 -6.02 -5.97
CA GLN A 365 -34.67 -6.58 -7.32
C GLN A 365 -33.91 -5.71 -8.33
N GLU A 366 -34.08 -4.40 -8.28
CA GLU A 366 -33.33 -3.44 -9.13
C GLU A 366 -31.83 -3.48 -8.82
N ALA A 367 -31.47 -3.52 -7.54
CA ALA A 367 -30.09 -3.68 -7.10
C ALA A 367 -29.46 -4.97 -7.65
N ARG A 368 -30.18 -6.10 -7.61
CA ARG A 368 -29.69 -7.37 -8.20
C ARG A 368 -29.42 -7.27 -9.70
N GLN A 369 -30.31 -6.61 -10.45
CA GLN A 369 -30.09 -6.40 -11.89
C GLN A 369 -28.85 -5.53 -12.15
N LEU A 370 -28.64 -4.49 -11.35
CA LEU A 370 -27.49 -3.60 -11.47
C LEU A 370 -26.18 -4.31 -11.09
N ILE A 371 -26.19 -5.11 -10.02
CA ILE A 371 -25.06 -5.94 -9.58
C ILE A 371 -24.68 -6.93 -10.68
N LYS A 372 -25.66 -7.54 -11.36
CA LYS A 372 -25.41 -8.43 -12.50
C LYS A 372 -24.73 -7.70 -13.67
N ALA A 373 -25.19 -6.49 -14.00
CA ALA A 373 -24.58 -5.68 -15.05
C ALA A 373 -23.13 -5.25 -14.70
N LEU A 374 -22.89 -4.87 -13.44
CA LEU A 374 -21.56 -4.55 -12.92
C LEU A 374 -20.62 -5.75 -13.04
N TYR A 375 -21.10 -6.94 -12.69
CA TYR A 375 -20.34 -8.18 -12.82
C TYR A 375 -19.99 -8.52 -14.27
N GLU A 376 -20.94 -8.41 -15.20
CA GLU A 376 -20.71 -8.71 -16.62
C GLU A 376 -19.59 -7.85 -17.20
N ILE A 377 -19.50 -6.58 -16.81
CA ILE A 377 -18.43 -5.67 -17.23
C ILE A 377 -17.11 -5.98 -16.52
N ASP A 378 -17.12 -6.18 -15.20
CA ASP A 378 -15.91 -6.49 -14.43
C ASP A 378 -15.25 -7.80 -14.91
N SER A 379 -16.07 -8.79 -15.27
CA SER A 379 -15.59 -10.08 -15.81
C SER A 379 -14.85 -9.94 -17.14
N GLN A 380 -15.21 -8.96 -17.97
CA GLN A 380 -14.55 -8.69 -19.26
C GLN A 380 -13.18 -8.02 -19.08
N GLU A 381 -13.05 -7.16 -18.07
CA GLU A 381 -11.80 -6.46 -17.74
C GLU A 381 -10.85 -7.31 -16.86
N ALA A 382 -11.31 -8.50 -16.46
CA ALA A 382 -10.68 -9.44 -15.53
C ALA A 382 -10.59 -8.93 -14.08
N GLY A 383 -11.53 -8.07 -13.69
CA GLY A 383 -11.58 -7.47 -12.37
C GLY A 383 -11.86 -8.50 -11.28
N SER A 384 -10.95 -8.58 -10.31
CA SER A 384 -11.17 -9.27 -9.02
C SER A 384 -12.01 -8.44 -8.07
N ALA A 385 -12.05 -7.11 -8.26
CA ALA A 385 -12.51 -6.16 -7.25
C ALA A 385 -13.95 -6.40 -6.82
N PHE A 386 -14.85 -6.57 -7.79
CA PHE A 386 -16.25 -6.84 -7.49
C PHE A 386 -16.41 -8.20 -6.80
N MET A 387 -15.80 -9.26 -7.36
CA MET A 387 -15.93 -10.63 -6.83
C MET A 387 -15.37 -10.75 -5.42
N MET A 388 -14.25 -10.07 -5.13
CA MET A 388 -13.67 -9.99 -3.80
C MET A 388 -14.61 -9.32 -2.82
N MET A 389 -15.14 -8.14 -3.15
CA MET A 389 -16.07 -7.43 -2.28
C MET A 389 -17.34 -8.24 -2.04
N ALA A 390 -17.90 -8.84 -3.10
CA ALA A 390 -19.08 -9.69 -3.00
C ALA A 390 -18.82 -10.90 -2.08
N LEU A 391 -17.65 -11.53 -2.17
CA LEU A 391 -17.27 -12.66 -1.33
C LEU A 391 -17.05 -12.26 0.14
N LEU A 392 -16.42 -11.11 0.38
CA LEU A 392 -16.19 -10.59 1.72
C LEU A 392 -17.51 -10.25 2.43
N LEU A 393 -18.53 -9.79 1.70
CA LEU A 393 -19.87 -9.56 2.25
C LEU A 393 -20.51 -10.83 2.82
N TYR A 394 -20.13 -12.01 2.31
CA TYR A 394 -20.59 -13.30 2.82
C TYR A 394 -19.73 -13.85 3.95
N THR A 395 -18.40 -13.72 3.82
CA THR A 395 -17.43 -14.44 4.63
C THR A 395 -16.86 -13.63 5.79
N LYS A 396 -16.56 -12.34 5.56
CA LYS A 396 -15.91 -11.45 6.54
C LYS A 396 -16.39 -10.00 6.45
N PRO A 397 -17.56 -9.69 7.05
CA PRO A 397 -18.13 -8.35 7.07
C PRO A 397 -17.21 -7.22 7.55
N SER A 398 -16.29 -7.51 8.49
CA SER A 398 -15.33 -6.52 9.00
C SER A 398 -14.32 -6.08 7.93
N MET A 399 -13.78 -7.03 7.16
CA MET A 399 -12.84 -6.73 6.07
C MET A 399 -13.49 -5.92 4.95
N VAL A 400 -14.80 -6.07 4.74
CA VAL A 400 -15.56 -5.24 3.78
C VAL A 400 -15.51 -3.78 4.19
N LEU A 401 -15.68 -3.47 5.48
CA LEU A 401 -15.69 -2.08 5.95
C LEU A 401 -14.31 -1.44 5.81
N ASP A 402 -13.25 -2.19 6.06
CA ASP A 402 -11.87 -1.72 5.82
C ASP A 402 -11.64 -1.46 4.34
N LEU A 403 -12.04 -2.38 3.46
CA LEU A 403 -11.93 -2.20 2.01
C LEU A 403 -12.78 -1.02 1.51
N MET A 404 -14.03 -0.88 1.94
CA MET A 404 -14.87 0.25 1.55
C MET A 404 -14.31 1.58 2.06
N ARG A 405 -13.67 1.59 3.25
CA ARG A 405 -12.97 2.76 3.79
C ARG A 405 -11.80 3.17 2.90
N ASP A 406 -10.98 2.21 2.47
CA ASP A 406 -9.83 2.45 1.60
C ASP A 406 -10.27 2.85 0.18
N LEU A 407 -11.37 2.29 -0.34
CA LEU A 407 -11.88 2.61 -1.69
C LEU A 407 -12.56 3.97 -1.80
N LEU A 408 -13.34 4.32 -0.78
CA LEU A 408 -14.10 5.56 -0.73
C LEU A 408 -13.30 6.70 -0.09
N ASP A 409 -12.12 6.40 0.46
CA ASP A 409 -11.31 7.28 1.30
C ASP A 409 -12.14 7.84 2.48
N CYS A 410 -13.11 7.10 3.02
CA CYS A 410 -14.11 7.62 3.95
C CYS A 410 -14.32 6.71 5.16
N THR A 411 -14.42 7.29 6.37
CA THR A 411 -14.78 6.54 7.58
C THR A 411 -16.27 6.18 7.55
N ILE A 412 -16.58 4.99 7.05
CA ILE A 412 -17.94 4.45 7.01
C ILE A 412 -18.27 3.88 8.39
N VAL A 413 -19.37 4.35 8.97
CA VAL A 413 -19.89 3.89 10.26
C VAL A 413 -21.16 3.11 9.98
N MET A 414 -21.04 1.79 9.98
CA MET A 414 -22.19 0.91 9.80
C MET A 414 -22.19 -0.25 10.79
N PRO A 415 -23.39 -0.67 11.25
CA PRO A 415 -23.50 -1.84 12.11
C PRO A 415 -23.11 -3.10 11.32
N VAL A 416 -22.04 -3.75 11.75
CA VAL A 416 -21.47 -4.95 11.11
C VAL A 416 -22.51 -6.07 11.00
N ASP A 417 -23.43 -6.15 11.98
CA ASP A 417 -24.49 -7.16 12.05
C ASP A 417 -25.46 -7.14 10.86
N ARG A 418 -25.58 -6.00 10.16
CA ARG A 418 -26.49 -5.87 9.00
C ARG A 418 -25.87 -6.35 7.70
N ILE A 419 -24.55 -6.36 7.60
CA ILE A 419 -23.83 -6.68 6.37
C ILE A 419 -24.12 -8.12 5.88
N PRO A 420 -24.17 -9.15 6.74
CA PRO A 420 -24.57 -10.50 6.32
C PRO A 420 -25.96 -10.58 5.69
N LEU A 421 -26.91 -9.72 6.11
CA LEU A 421 -28.27 -9.69 5.56
C LEU A 421 -28.27 -9.32 4.08
N PHE A 422 -27.36 -8.43 3.65
CA PHE A 422 -27.18 -8.13 2.24
C PHE A 422 -26.73 -9.37 1.45
N GLY A 423 -25.78 -10.13 2.02
CA GLY A 423 -25.35 -11.40 1.46
C GLY A 423 -26.50 -12.39 1.28
N GLU A 424 -27.38 -12.51 2.28
CA GLU A 424 -28.50 -13.44 2.29
C GLU A 424 -29.63 -13.05 1.32
N TYR A 425 -30.07 -11.79 1.35
CA TYR A 425 -31.25 -11.36 0.60
C TYR A 425 -30.95 -10.87 -0.83
N VAL A 426 -29.75 -10.37 -1.08
CA VAL A 426 -29.38 -9.77 -2.38
C VAL A 426 -28.43 -10.69 -3.15
N LEU A 427 -27.30 -11.08 -2.55
CA LEU A 427 -26.25 -11.81 -3.29
C LEU A 427 -26.56 -13.29 -3.50
N LYS A 428 -27.00 -14.02 -2.47
CA LYS A 428 -27.10 -15.50 -2.48
C LYS A 428 -27.98 -16.07 -3.60
N LEU A 429 -28.90 -15.28 -4.14
CA LEU A 429 -29.82 -15.70 -5.21
C LEU A 429 -29.11 -15.84 -6.57
N ASP A 430 -28.19 -14.94 -6.89
CA ASP A 430 -27.52 -14.87 -8.20
C ASP A 430 -26.00 -15.14 -8.11
N PHE A 431 -25.38 -14.83 -6.96
CA PHE A 431 -23.95 -14.94 -6.69
C PHE A 431 -23.71 -15.88 -5.51
N THR A 432 -23.56 -17.17 -5.81
CA THR A 432 -23.22 -18.18 -4.80
C THR A 432 -21.76 -18.06 -4.38
N GLU A 433 -21.45 -18.49 -3.15
CA GLU A 433 -20.07 -18.51 -2.61
C GLU A 433 -19.10 -19.25 -3.56
N VAL A 434 -19.54 -20.37 -4.14
CA VAL A 434 -18.77 -21.14 -5.12
C VAL A 434 -18.39 -20.30 -6.33
N LEU A 435 -19.34 -19.57 -6.92
CA LEU A 435 -19.12 -18.74 -8.10
C LEU A 435 -18.11 -17.63 -7.79
N MET A 436 -18.25 -16.97 -6.63
CA MET A 436 -17.36 -15.90 -6.20
C MET A 436 -15.93 -16.40 -5.93
N VAL A 437 -15.78 -17.59 -5.33
CA VAL A 437 -14.47 -18.24 -5.13
C VAL A 437 -13.79 -18.53 -6.48
N HIS A 438 -14.53 -19.03 -7.47
CA HIS A 438 -13.97 -19.27 -8.80
C HIS A 438 -13.64 -17.96 -9.55
N GLY A 439 -14.48 -16.93 -9.39
CA GLY A 439 -14.24 -15.60 -9.94
C GLY A 439 -12.98 -14.95 -9.36
N LEU A 440 -12.74 -15.11 -8.05
CA LEU A 440 -11.52 -14.66 -7.39
C LEU A 440 -10.26 -15.31 -7.98
N LEU A 441 -10.29 -16.62 -8.24
CA LEU A 441 -9.16 -17.34 -8.82
C LEU A 441 -8.91 -17.00 -10.29
N ALA A 442 -9.90 -16.45 -10.99
CA ALA A 442 -9.76 -15.96 -12.36
C ALA A 442 -9.13 -14.57 -12.46
N SER A 443 -8.91 -13.90 -11.31
CA SER A 443 -8.34 -12.56 -11.27
C SER A 443 -6.90 -12.49 -11.78
N LYS A 444 -6.57 -11.40 -12.45
CA LYS A 444 -5.21 -11.14 -12.93
C LYS A 444 -4.28 -10.89 -11.74
N THR A 445 -3.09 -11.47 -11.80
CA THR A 445 -2.03 -11.20 -10.84
C THR A 445 -1.37 -9.86 -11.17
N ALA A 446 -1.18 -9.02 -10.14
CA ALA A 446 -0.40 -7.80 -10.28
C ALA A 446 1.09 -8.17 -10.28
N ASN A 447 1.90 -7.50 -11.11
CA ASN A 447 3.34 -7.72 -11.16
C ASN A 447 4.02 -6.34 -11.19
N PRO A 448 4.98 -6.04 -10.29
CA PRO A 448 5.57 -6.89 -9.23
C PRO A 448 4.85 -6.82 -7.87
N ILE A 449 4.95 -7.92 -7.10
CA ILE A 449 4.44 -8.03 -5.72
C ILE A 449 5.63 -7.91 -4.76
N ASN A 450 5.64 -6.89 -3.91
CA ASN A 450 6.58 -6.73 -2.80
C ASN A 450 5.92 -6.01 -1.64
N ALA A 451 6.59 -5.96 -0.48
CA ALA A 451 6.09 -5.28 0.71
C ALA A 451 5.89 -3.75 0.56
N ARG A 452 6.44 -3.13 -0.50
CA ARG A 452 6.42 -1.68 -0.73
C ARG A 452 5.37 -1.22 -1.74
N VAL A 453 4.87 -2.11 -2.60
CA VAL A 453 3.86 -1.81 -3.62
C VAL A 453 2.49 -1.85 -2.96
N HIS A 454 1.82 -0.69 -2.93
CA HIS A 454 0.48 -0.55 -2.38
C HIS A 454 -0.56 -0.51 -3.51
N ASP A 455 -1.06 -1.69 -3.89
CA ASP A 455 -2.32 -1.81 -4.62
C ASP A 455 -3.38 -2.39 -3.68
N ILE A 456 -4.37 -1.58 -3.34
CA ILE A 456 -5.43 -1.90 -2.37
C ILE A 456 -6.17 -3.18 -2.77
N PHE A 457 -6.50 -3.34 -4.06
CA PHE A 457 -7.25 -4.50 -4.52
C PHE A 457 -6.40 -5.76 -4.49
N HIS A 458 -5.13 -5.64 -4.85
CA HIS A 458 -4.21 -6.76 -4.81
C HIS A 458 -3.92 -7.22 -3.37
N GLU A 459 -3.66 -6.27 -2.46
CA GLU A 459 -3.44 -6.55 -1.04
C GLU A 459 -4.68 -7.21 -0.42
N MET A 460 -5.88 -6.73 -0.76
CA MET A 460 -7.10 -7.42 -0.33
C MET A 460 -7.24 -8.80 -0.95
N ALA A 461 -6.90 -9.00 -2.23
CA ALA A 461 -6.94 -10.31 -2.86
C ALA A 461 -6.09 -11.33 -2.07
N LEU A 462 -4.86 -10.96 -1.71
CA LEU A 462 -3.97 -11.79 -0.91
C LEU A 462 -4.58 -12.11 0.46
N ARG A 463 -5.14 -11.12 1.18
CA ARG A 463 -5.78 -11.31 2.48
C ARG A 463 -7.04 -12.18 2.41
N VAL A 464 -7.88 -11.99 1.39
CA VAL A 464 -9.10 -12.77 1.16
C VAL A 464 -8.74 -14.22 0.84
N VAL A 465 -7.80 -14.45 -0.08
CA VAL A 465 -7.37 -15.82 -0.41
C VAL A 465 -6.74 -16.51 0.80
N TYR A 466 -5.89 -15.81 1.56
CA TYR A 466 -5.32 -16.32 2.80
C TYR A 466 -6.42 -16.73 3.80
N SER A 467 -7.39 -15.84 4.01
CA SER A 467 -8.57 -16.10 4.84
C SER A 467 -9.34 -17.35 4.41
N LEU A 468 -9.64 -17.48 3.11
CA LEU A 468 -10.36 -18.63 2.56
C LEU A 468 -9.57 -19.94 2.69
N LEU A 469 -8.24 -19.87 2.60
CA LEU A 469 -7.37 -21.02 2.84
C LEU A 469 -7.42 -21.44 4.31
N CYS A 470 -7.34 -20.51 5.26
CA CYS A 470 -7.45 -20.84 6.69
C CYS A 470 -8.80 -21.53 7.01
N GLU A 471 -9.90 -21.06 6.43
CA GLU A 471 -11.25 -21.60 6.61
C GLU A 471 -11.55 -22.85 5.76
N ARG A 472 -10.57 -23.32 4.98
CA ARG A 472 -10.71 -24.50 4.10
C ARG A 472 -11.84 -24.36 3.08
N SER A 473 -12.18 -23.14 2.68
CA SER A 473 -13.28 -22.85 1.76
C SER A 473 -13.04 -23.45 0.37
N PHE A 474 -11.78 -23.43 -0.10
CA PHE A 474 -11.40 -24.10 -1.36
C PHE A 474 -11.61 -25.61 -1.33
N VAL A 475 -11.45 -26.24 -0.16
CA VAL A 475 -11.73 -27.67 0.06
C VAL A 475 -13.22 -27.94 0.04
N ARG A 476 -14.00 -27.15 0.79
CA ARG A 476 -15.47 -27.26 0.83
C ARG A 476 -16.10 -27.14 -0.56
N HIS A 477 -15.61 -26.21 -1.37
CA HIS A 477 -16.17 -25.90 -2.69
C HIS A 477 -15.46 -26.59 -3.86
N LYS A 478 -14.51 -27.50 -3.59
CA LYS A 478 -13.72 -28.23 -4.60
C LYS A 478 -13.05 -27.33 -5.66
N ALA A 479 -12.65 -26.12 -5.25
CA ALA A 479 -11.93 -25.17 -6.09
C ALA A 479 -10.41 -25.35 -5.93
N ASN A 480 -9.65 -25.28 -7.02
CA ASN A 480 -8.20 -25.45 -7.01
C ASN A 480 -7.47 -24.09 -7.07
N PRO A 481 -6.88 -23.59 -5.96
CA PRO A 481 -6.15 -22.33 -5.95
C PRO A 481 -4.72 -22.41 -6.52
N GLY A 482 -4.24 -23.60 -6.87
CA GLY A 482 -2.81 -23.85 -7.13
C GLY A 482 -2.22 -23.02 -8.27
N LYS A 483 -2.95 -22.82 -9.37
CA LYS A 483 -2.46 -21.99 -10.49
C LYS A 483 -2.32 -20.52 -10.07
N TRP A 484 -3.35 -19.97 -9.43
CA TRP A 484 -3.34 -18.59 -8.96
C TRP A 484 -2.20 -18.35 -7.96
N LEU A 485 -1.98 -19.27 -7.01
CA LEU A 485 -0.87 -19.19 -6.05
C LEU A 485 0.51 -19.26 -6.74
N GLN A 486 0.67 -20.10 -7.77
CA GLN A 486 1.90 -20.13 -8.56
C GLN A 486 2.14 -18.81 -9.29
N ASP A 487 1.08 -18.21 -9.84
CA ASP A 487 1.18 -16.91 -10.52
C ASP A 487 1.56 -15.79 -9.53
N GLN A 488 1.08 -15.83 -8.27
CA GLN A 488 1.52 -14.89 -7.22
C GLN A 488 3.00 -15.07 -6.86
N VAL A 489 3.43 -16.32 -6.67
CA VAL A 489 4.85 -16.64 -6.37
C VAL A 489 5.75 -16.29 -7.56
N ALA A 490 5.24 -16.38 -8.79
CA ALA A 490 5.97 -15.98 -9.98
C ALA A 490 6.18 -14.46 -10.07
N ALA A 491 5.20 -13.67 -9.60
CA ALA A 491 5.23 -12.21 -9.56
C ALA A 491 5.87 -11.62 -8.28
N ALA A 492 6.27 -12.46 -7.32
CA ALA A 492 6.90 -12.04 -6.08
C ALA A 492 8.31 -11.47 -6.30
N THR A 493 8.61 -10.37 -5.62
CA THR A 493 9.89 -9.64 -5.64
C THR A 493 10.33 -9.27 -4.22
N LEU A 494 11.59 -8.84 -4.07
CA LEU A 494 12.13 -8.33 -2.81
C LEU A 494 11.78 -6.84 -2.65
N PRO A 495 11.50 -6.34 -1.43
CA PRO A 495 11.34 -7.09 -0.18
C PRO A 495 10.08 -7.98 -0.18
N VAL A 496 10.20 -9.20 0.37
CA VAL A 496 9.11 -10.20 0.30
C VAL A 496 7.88 -9.71 1.06
N HIS A 497 6.71 -9.82 0.42
CA HIS A 497 5.44 -9.43 1.02
C HIS A 497 5.08 -10.32 2.25
N PRO A 498 4.66 -9.75 3.40
CA PRO A 498 4.48 -10.48 4.66
C PRO A 498 3.44 -11.59 4.64
N ILE A 499 2.44 -11.50 3.75
CA ILE A 499 1.38 -12.52 3.63
C ILE A 499 1.84 -13.76 2.83
N LEU A 500 2.80 -13.60 1.90
CA LEU A 500 3.20 -14.69 0.99
C LEU A 500 3.75 -15.94 1.69
N PRO A 501 4.61 -15.84 2.73
CA PRO A 501 5.07 -17.02 3.46
C PRO A 501 3.91 -17.79 4.11
N ASN A 502 2.95 -17.08 4.71
CA ASN A 502 1.78 -17.70 5.35
C ASN A 502 0.84 -18.34 4.32
N LEU A 503 0.70 -17.75 3.13
CA LEU A 503 -0.02 -18.37 2.01
C LEU A 503 0.62 -19.71 1.59
N MET A 504 1.94 -19.82 1.59
CA MET A 504 2.62 -21.09 1.26
C MET A 504 2.34 -22.16 2.31
N MET A 505 2.35 -21.80 3.59
CA MET A 505 2.01 -22.71 4.69
C MET A 505 0.56 -23.22 4.55
N GLU A 506 -0.39 -22.31 4.37
CA GLU A 506 -1.81 -22.67 4.24
C GLU A 506 -2.12 -23.40 2.93
N TRP A 507 -1.33 -23.21 1.87
CA TRP A 507 -1.47 -24.01 0.67
C TRP A 507 -1.16 -25.49 0.93
N VAL A 508 -0.03 -25.79 1.59
CA VAL A 508 0.32 -27.16 2.01
C VAL A 508 -0.81 -27.75 2.84
N GLU A 509 -1.27 -27.00 3.84
CA GLU A 509 -2.37 -27.40 4.70
C GLU A 509 -3.61 -27.81 3.89
N ASN A 510 -4.02 -27.00 2.92
CA ASN A 510 -5.19 -27.25 2.09
C ASN A 510 -5.00 -28.46 1.17
N THR A 511 -3.79 -28.71 0.67
CA THR A 511 -3.47 -29.94 -0.08
C THR A 511 -3.71 -31.21 0.77
N PHE A 512 -3.29 -31.22 2.03
CA PHE A 512 -3.51 -32.37 2.93
C PHE A 512 -4.97 -32.52 3.39
N ALA A 513 -5.71 -31.40 3.53
CA ALA A 513 -7.13 -31.43 3.88
C ALA A 513 -8.02 -31.84 2.69
N ALA A 514 -7.60 -31.55 1.46
CA ALA A 514 -8.28 -31.91 0.22
C ALA A 514 -8.09 -33.38 -0.20
N LEU A 515 -7.45 -34.20 0.63
CA LEU A 515 -7.18 -35.60 0.32
C LEU A 515 -8.45 -36.44 0.52
N ASP A 516 -8.97 -37.00 -0.57
CA ASP A 516 -10.08 -37.95 -0.50
C ASP A 516 -9.56 -39.30 0.04
N PRO A 517 -10.07 -39.80 1.18
CA PRO A 517 -9.56 -41.00 1.83
C PRO A 517 -9.79 -42.29 1.02
N SER A 518 -10.74 -42.29 0.08
CA SER A 518 -11.08 -43.45 -0.75
C SER A 518 -10.26 -43.55 -2.04
N THR A 519 -9.85 -42.43 -2.63
CA THR A 519 -9.15 -42.39 -3.92
C THR A 519 -7.68 -42.02 -3.80
N MET A 520 -7.26 -41.55 -2.62
CA MET A 520 -5.93 -40.97 -2.37
C MET A 520 -5.56 -39.86 -3.37
N LYS A 521 -6.56 -39.23 -4.00
CA LYS A 521 -6.39 -38.11 -4.92
C LYS A 521 -6.84 -36.83 -4.23
N THR A 522 -6.08 -35.77 -4.43
CA THR A 522 -6.41 -34.42 -3.96
C THR A 522 -6.95 -33.58 -5.09
N HIS A 523 -8.03 -32.82 -4.86
CA HIS A 523 -8.44 -31.81 -5.84
C HIS A 523 -7.55 -30.55 -5.83
N VAL A 524 -6.81 -30.32 -4.74
CA VAL A 524 -5.70 -29.35 -4.67
C VAL A 524 -4.37 -30.09 -4.82
N PRO A 525 -3.78 -30.16 -6.03
CA PRO A 525 -2.55 -30.92 -6.26
C PRO A 525 -1.35 -30.28 -5.56
N SER A 526 -0.39 -31.11 -5.15
CA SER A 526 0.92 -30.66 -4.70
C SER A 526 1.78 -30.14 -5.85
N LEU A 527 2.80 -29.35 -5.53
CA LEU A 527 3.76 -28.85 -6.51
C LEU A 527 4.61 -30.00 -7.10
N ARG A 528 4.89 -29.93 -8.40
CA ARG A 528 5.82 -30.89 -9.04
C ARG A 528 7.22 -30.70 -8.49
N SER A 529 7.87 -31.79 -8.09
CA SER A 529 9.24 -31.77 -7.55
C SER A 529 10.25 -31.12 -8.50
N SER A 530 10.13 -31.32 -9.81
CA SER A 530 11.02 -30.72 -10.81
C SER A 530 10.99 -29.19 -10.80
N VAL A 531 9.78 -28.59 -10.78
CA VAL A 531 9.60 -27.13 -10.82
C VAL A 531 10.16 -26.48 -9.56
N VAL A 532 9.94 -27.12 -8.41
CA VAL A 532 10.43 -26.66 -7.12
C VAL A 532 11.95 -26.74 -7.05
N LEU A 533 12.52 -27.89 -7.43
CA LEU A 533 13.97 -28.09 -7.45
C LEU A 533 14.67 -27.10 -8.39
N GLU A 534 14.16 -26.92 -9.60
CA GLU A 534 14.71 -25.95 -10.56
C GLU A 534 14.66 -24.53 -9.99
N SER A 535 13.51 -24.11 -9.45
CA SER A 535 13.34 -22.76 -8.91
C SER A 535 14.27 -22.45 -7.73
N ILE A 536 14.55 -23.43 -6.87
CA ILE A 536 15.45 -23.24 -5.72
C ILE A 536 16.93 -23.34 -6.14
N THR A 537 17.27 -24.26 -7.04
CA THR A 537 18.68 -24.48 -7.46
C THR A 537 19.23 -23.39 -8.37
N ILE A 538 18.39 -22.65 -9.12
CA ILE A 538 18.83 -21.50 -9.92
C ILE A 538 19.59 -20.46 -9.08
N VAL A 539 19.29 -20.36 -7.79
CA VAL A 539 19.97 -19.46 -6.85
C VAL A 539 21.47 -19.72 -6.76
N ILE A 540 21.91 -20.97 -6.97
CA ILE A 540 23.35 -21.33 -7.00
C ILE A 540 24.07 -20.61 -8.14
N GLN A 541 23.42 -20.46 -9.30
CA GLN A 541 23.98 -19.75 -10.45
C GLN A 541 23.89 -18.23 -10.31
N LYS A 542 23.00 -17.74 -9.44
CA LYS A 542 22.65 -16.32 -9.27
C LYS A 542 22.65 -15.95 -7.77
N PRO A 543 23.83 -15.89 -7.13
CA PRO A 543 23.95 -15.82 -5.67
C PRO A 543 23.62 -14.45 -5.05
N TYR A 544 23.41 -13.40 -5.86
CA TYR A 544 23.17 -12.04 -5.35
C TYR A 544 21.67 -11.69 -5.37
N PRO A 545 21.01 -11.51 -4.19
CA PRO A 545 19.59 -11.19 -4.11
C PRO A 545 19.25 -9.84 -4.76
N SER A 546 20.11 -8.83 -4.58
CA SER A 546 19.88 -7.48 -5.11
C SER A 546 19.86 -7.41 -6.64
N GLN A 547 20.55 -8.33 -7.33
CA GLN A 547 20.58 -8.37 -8.81
C GLN A 547 19.42 -9.20 -9.39
N HIS A 548 18.90 -10.14 -8.61
CA HIS A 548 17.89 -11.11 -9.05
C HIS A 548 16.77 -11.29 -8.01
N PRO A 549 16.02 -10.22 -7.67
CA PRO A 549 15.06 -10.23 -6.58
C PRO A 549 13.89 -11.21 -6.80
N GLU A 550 13.40 -11.33 -8.04
CA GLU A 550 12.30 -12.27 -8.39
C GLU A 550 12.66 -13.74 -8.13
N ILE A 551 13.90 -14.12 -8.47
CA ILE A 551 14.38 -15.49 -8.36
C ILE A 551 14.55 -15.85 -6.89
N TRP A 552 15.14 -14.94 -6.11
CA TRP A 552 15.33 -15.14 -4.68
C TRP A 552 14.01 -15.18 -3.92
N ALA A 553 13.07 -14.26 -4.19
CA ALA A 553 11.75 -14.29 -3.57
C ALA A 553 11.04 -15.63 -3.83
N ARG A 554 11.04 -16.10 -5.09
CA ARG A 554 10.47 -17.39 -5.48
C ARG A 554 11.12 -18.58 -4.80
N ALA A 555 12.46 -18.65 -4.79
CA ALA A 555 13.20 -19.74 -4.20
C ALA A 555 12.92 -19.88 -2.70
N VAL A 556 12.88 -18.75 -1.99
CA VAL A 556 12.61 -18.74 -0.55
C VAL A 556 11.17 -19.16 -0.22
N LEU A 557 10.19 -18.67 -0.98
CA LEU A 557 8.79 -19.08 -0.81
C LEU A 557 8.59 -20.58 -1.08
N TYR A 558 9.23 -21.13 -2.11
CA TYR A 558 9.17 -22.57 -2.37
C TYR A 558 9.95 -23.39 -1.34
N LEU A 559 11.05 -22.88 -0.77
CA LEU A 559 11.74 -23.55 0.32
C LEU A 559 10.83 -23.69 1.56
N ILE A 560 10.10 -22.64 1.92
CA ILE A 560 9.11 -22.67 3.01
C ILE A 560 8.02 -23.71 2.73
N TYR A 561 7.48 -23.72 1.51
CA TYR A 561 6.50 -24.72 1.09
C TYR A 561 7.05 -26.15 1.26
N VAL A 562 8.28 -26.42 0.80
CA VAL A 562 8.88 -27.76 0.86
C VAL A 562 9.12 -28.23 2.29
N LEU A 563 9.68 -27.38 3.15
CA LEU A 563 9.96 -27.71 4.54
C LEU A 563 8.66 -28.08 5.27
N HIS A 564 7.64 -27.21 5.16
CA HIS A 564 6.35 -27.45 5.79
C HIS A 564 5.60 -28.65 5.19
N PHE A 565 5.69 -28.87 3.88
CA PHE A 565 5.11 -30.05 3.22
C PHE A 565 5.71 -31.34 3.75
N ASN A 566 7.04 -31.41 3.86
CA ASN A 566 7.74 -32.58 4.37
C ASN A 566 7.42 -32.84 5.85
N ARG A 567 7.18 -31.78 6.65
CA ARG A 567 6.69 -31.90 8.03
C ARG A 567 5.29 -32.50 8.08
N ARG A 568 4.37 -32.02 7.25
CA ARG A 568 2.99 -32.55 7.22
C ARG A 568 2.89 -33.96 6.67
N GLN A 569 3.73 -34.32 5.70
CA GLN A 569 3.79 -35.67 5.13
C GLN A 569 4.14 -36.73 6.18
N GLN A 570 4.90 -36.40 7.22
CA GLN A 570 5.21 -37.32 8.32
C GLN A 570 3.94 -37.83 9.03
N SER A 571 2.92 -36.98 9.18
CA SER A 571 1.64 -37.38 9.77
C SER A 571 0.81 -38.31 8.86
N LYS A 572 1.06 -38.32 7.54
CA LYS A 572 0.28 -39.06 6.54
C LYS A 572 1.19 -39.58 5.40
N PRO A 573 2.03 -40.60 5.66
CA PRO A 573 3.12 -40.98 4.77
C PRO A 573 2.68 -41.66 3.46
N THR A 574 1.49 -42.28 3.43
CA THR A 574 1.02 -43.11 2.31
C THR A 574 0.43 -42.31 1.14
N ALA A 575 0.16 -41.02 1.32
CA ALA A 575 -0.59 -40.21 0.34
C ALA A 575 0.29 -39.39 -0.61
N PHE A 576 1.51 -39.00 -0.21
CA PHE A 576 2.38 -38.12 -1.00
C PHE A 576 3.85 -38.53 -0.94
N ALA A 577 4.53 -38.35 -2.06
CA ALA A 577 5.99 -38.49 -2.13
C ALA A 577 6.68 -37.32 -1.41
N LYS A 578 7.74 -37.64 -0.66
CA LYS A 578 8.57 -36.66 0.07
C LYS A 578 9.47 -35.88 -0.89
N TYR A 579 9.69 -34.59 -0.63
CA TYR A 579 10.68 -33.81 -1.38
C TYR A 579 12.09 -34.09 -0.87
N ASN A 580 13.03 -34.28 -1.80
CA ASN A 580 14.43 -34.57 -1.53
C ASN A 580 15.17 -33.32 -1.02
N LEU A 581 15.37 -33.23 0.29
CA LEU A 581 16.05 -32.09 0.93
C LEU A 581 17.56 -32.05 0.65
N HIS A 582 18.20 -33.20 0.44
CA HIS A 582 19.65 -33.30 0.20
C HIS A 582 20.13 -32.60 -1.09
N VAL A 583 19.20 -32.33 -2.02
CA VAL A 583 19.47 -31.64 -3.31
C VAL A 583 19.31 -30.11 -3.19
N LEU A 584 18.81 -29.61 -2.06
CA LEU A 584 18.47 -28.19 -1.89
C LEU A 584 19.61 -27.41 -1.22
N PRO A 585 19.94 -26.19 -1.69
CA PRO A 585 20.99 -25.35 -1.11
C PRO A 585 20.53 -24.60 0.16
N ILE A 586 20.02 -25.33 1.16
CA ILE A 586 19.37 -24.76 2.35
C ILE A 586 20.34 -23.86 3.15
N GLY A 587 21.57 -24.32 3.39
CA GLY A 587 22.56 -23.57 4.16
C GLY A 587 22.99 -22.26 3.50
N MET A 588 23.16 -22.28 2.17
CA MET A 588 23.48 -21.07 1.39
C MET A 588 22.34 -20.05 1.47
N ILE A 589 21.10 -20.49 1.22
CA ILE A 589 19.92 -19.62 1.28
C ILE A 589 19.75 -19.03 2.68
N PHE A 590 19.87 -19.86 3.73
CA PHE A 590 19.76 -19.41 5.11
C PHE A 590 20.79 -18.33 5.47
N ARG A 591 22.05 -18.50 5.05
CA ARG A 591 23.11 -17.50 5.28
C ARG A 591 22.81 -16.18 4.58
N THR A 592 22.46 -16.22 3.29
CA THR A 592 22.17 -15.01 2.52
C THR A 592 20.98 -14.24 3.11
N ILE A 593 19.95 -14.96 3.56
CA ILE A 593 18.78 -14.35 4.21
C ILE A 593 19.16 -13.77 5.57
N ALA A 594 19.93 -14.49 6.39
CA ALA A 594 20.35 -14.01 7.71
C ALA A 594 21.21 -12.74 7.64
N GLN A 595 21.93 -12.54 6.53
CA GLN A 595 22.69 -11.32 6.25
C GLN A 595 21.81 -10.14 5.79
N ALA A 596 20.59 -10.42 5.32
CA ALA A 596 19.65 -9.46 4.73
C ALA A 596 18.29 -9.46 5.46
N SER A 597 18.30 -9.71 6.78
CA SER A 597 17.12 -9.82 7.65
C SER A 597 16.96 -8.66 8.64
N GLY A 598 17.67 -7.55 8.47
CA GLY A 598 17.49 -6.32 9.25
C GLY A 598 16.11 -5.68 9.04
N ALA A 599 15.80 -4.67 9.85
CA ALA A 599 14.56 -3.91 9.69
C ALA A 599 14.56 -3.14 8.35
N ASP A 600 13.45 -3.19 7.62
CA ASP A 600 13.25 -2.65 6.26
C ASP A 600 14.10 -3.33 5.15
N GLU A 601 14.74 -4.47 5.45
CA GLU A 601 15.53 -5.25 4.49
C GLU A 601 14.69 -6.27 3.71
N ASP A 602 15.31 -6.89 2.70
CA ASP A 602 14.65 -7.72 1.70
C ASP A 602 13.89 -8.94 2.26
N PHE A 603 14.32 -9.47 3.42
CA PHE A 603 13.78 -10.71 4.00
C PHE A 603 13.26 -10.59 5.45
N GLU A 604 13.00 -9.38 5.94
CA GLU A 604 12.57 -9.10 7.33
C GLU A 604 11.47 -10.07 7.82
N PHE A 605 10.37 -10.19 7.07
CA PHE A 605 9.20 -10.99 7.47
C PHE A 605 9.36 -12.49 7.25
N VAL A 606 10.36 -12.90 6.47
CA VAL A 606 10.54 -14.30 6.04
C VAL A 606 11.51 -15.04 6.95
N PHE A 607 12.56 -14.36 7.40
CA PHE A 607 13.63 -14.95 8.18
C PHE A 607 13.15 -15.65 9.47
N PRO A 608 12.27 -15.07 10.32
CA PRO A 608 11.85 -15.73 11.55
C PRO A 608 11.10 -17.05 11.30
N LEU A 609 10.23 -17.08 10.27
CA LEU A 609 9.48 -18.29 9.90
C LEU A 609 10.42 -19.36 9.34
N LEU A 610 11.32 -18.97 8.44
CA LEU A 610 12.27 -19.89 7.82
C LEU A 610 13.24 -20.47 8.86
N MET A 611 13.75 -19.63 9.77
CA MET A 611 14.63 -20.04 10.86
C MET A 611 13.96 -21.11 11.73
N ARG A 612 12.70 -20.88 12.12
CA ARG A 612 11.93 -21.87 12.89
C ARG A 612 11.78 -23.18 12.14
N LEU A 613 11.40 -23.14 10.85
CA LEU A 613 11.24 -24.35 10.04
C LEU A 613 12.55 -25.12 9.87
N ILE A 614 13.68 -24.44 9.67
CA ILE A 614 14.98 -25.10 9.51
C ILE A 614 15.47 -25.69 10.83
N ILE A 615 15.29 -25.01 11.96
CA ILE A 615 15.67 -25.55 13.28
C ILE A 615 14.86 -26.81 13.59
N ASP A 616 13.55 -26.78 13.33
CA ASP A 616 12.67 -27.94 13.55
C ASP A 616 12.98 -29.09 12.57
N ASP A 617 13.09 -28.81 11.27
CA ASP A 617 13.08 -29.83 10.21
C ASP A 617 14.45 -30.12 9.58
N CYS A 618 15.50 -29.34 9.80
CA CYS A 618 16.83 -29.49 9.15
C CYS A 618 17.99 -28.94 10.02
N PRO A 619 18.14 -29.33 11.30
CA PRO A 619 19.22 -28.79 12.14
C PRO A 619 20.61 -29.14 11.60
N LEU A 620 20.77 -30.31 10.96
CA LEU A 620 22.02 -30.75 10.35
C LEU A 620 22.49 -29.86 9.19
N ALA A 621 21.56 -29.19 8.50
CA ALA A 621 21.91 -28.24 7.43
C ALA A 621 22.62 -26.98 7.99
N LEU A 622 22.46 -26.70 9.29
CA LEU A 622 23.10 -25.56 9.97
C LEU A 622 24.51 -25.89 10.50
N HIS A 623 24.82 -27.16 10.76
CA HIS A 623 26.14 -27.58 11.26
C HIS A 623 27.27 -27.36 10.26
N HIS A 624 26.96 -27.27 8.97
CA HIS A 624 27.94 -27.07 7.90
C HIS A 624 28.10 -25.61 7.49
N ILE A 625 27.49 -24.67 8.20
CA ILE A 625 27.67 -23.23 7.94
C ILE A 625 29.02 -22.81 8.55
N PRO A 626 30.06 -22.51 7.74
CA PRO A 626 31.32 -22.04 8.28
C PRO A 626 31.12 -20.69 9.00
N ILE A 627 31.68 -20.55 10.20
CA ILE A 627 31.77 -19.30 10.94
C ILE A 627 32.64 -18.32 10.11
N LEU A 628 32.19 -17.07 10.01
CA LEU A 628 32.70 -16.02 9.13
C LEU A 628 34.24 -15.96 8.97
N GLU A 629 34.70 -15.95 7.71
CA GLU A 629 35.78 -15.07 7.28
C GLU A 629 35.25 -14.19 6.14
N ASP A 630 35.74 -12.96 6.11
CA ASP A 630 35.17 -11.76 5.50
C ASP A 630 34.81 -11.84 4.01
N GLU A 631 33.90 -10.92 3.66
CA GLU A 631 33.56 -10.47 2.32
C GLU A 631 34.79 -10.37 1.40
N VAL A 632 34.90 -11.27 0.44
CA VAL A 632 35.56 -10.93 -0.81
C VAL A 632 34.70 -11.43 -1.96
N ALA A 633 33.85 -10.51 -2.44
CA ALA A 633 33.30 -10.54 -3.77
C ALA A 633 34.47 -10.53 -4.77
N LEU A 634 34.85 -11.71 -5.25
CA LEU A 634 35.70 -11.82 -6.43
C LEU A 634 34.93 -12.66 -7.44
N HIS A 635 34.72 -12.08 -8.61
CA HIS A 635 34.32 -12.80 -9.80
C HIS A 635 35.37 -13.87 -10.08
N TYR A 636 35.16 -15.08 -9.58
CA TYR A 636 36.02 -16.20 -9.92
C TYR A 636 35.40 -16.93 -11.10
N LEU A 637 36.13 -16.91 -12.21
CA LEU A 637 35.84 -17.79 -13.33
C LEU A 637 35.88 -19.23 -12.80
N PRO A 638 34.79 -20.01 -12.88
CA PRO A 638 34.85 -21.42 -12.53
C PRO A 638 35.95 -22.06 -13.38
N TYR A 639 36.83 -22.84 -12.77
CA TYR A 639 37.78 -23.65 -13.51
C TYR A 639 36.99 -24.47 -14.53
N ARG A 640 37.21 -24.21 -15.82
CA ARG A 640 36.54 -24.96 -16.88
C ARG A 640 37.24 -26.29 -17.01
N ILE A 641 36.51 -27.35 -16.72
CA ILE A 641 36.92 -28.71 -17.04
C ILE A 641 37.09 -28.79 -18.56
N PRO A 642 38.25 -29.22 -19.08
CA PRO A 642 38.43 -29.47 -20.51
C PRO A 642 37.32 -30.38 -21.05
N ALA A 643 36.75 -30.03 -22.21
CA ALA A 643 35.66 -30.81 -22.84
C ALA A 643 36.06 -32.27 -23.14
N GLU A 644 37.37 -32.55 -23.18
CA GLU A 644 37.96 -33.87 -23.39
C GLU A 644 38.04 -34.74 -22.12
N TRP A 645 37.67 -34.23 -20.94
CA TRP A 645 37.76 -34.94 -19.65
C TRP A 645 36.39 -35.48 -19.20
N THR A 646 35.74 -36.21 -20.11
CA THR A 646 34.50 -36.94 -19.82
C THR A 646 34.81 -38.35 -19.29
N LEU A 647 33.85 -38.97 -18.59
CA LEU A 647 34.01 -40.33 -18.07
C LEU A 647 34.46 -41.34 -19.15
N GLU A 648 33.87 -41.26 -20.35
CA GLU A 648 34.18 -42.18 -21.45
C GLU A 648 35.56 -41.95 -22.08
N SER A 649 36.03 -40.70 -22.13
CA SER A 649 37.30 -40.34 -22.76
C SER A 649 38.48 -40.66 -21.84
N LEU A 650 38.34 -40.40 -20.53
CA LEU A 650 39.30 -40.80 -19.51
C LEU A 650 39.38 -42.33 -19.35
N ARG A 651 38.25 -43.05 -19.49
CA ARG A 651 38.24 -44.53 -19.49
C ARG A 651 38.98 -45.14 -20.71
N LYS A 652 38.96 -44.47 -21.86
CA LYS A 652 39.61 -44.93 -23.12
C LYS A 652 41.09 -44.53 -23.23
N ARG A 653 41.49 -43.42 -22.61
CA ARG A 653 42.86 -42.85 -22.66
C ARG A 653 43.39 -42.63 -21.24
N PRO A 654 43.99 -43.65 -20.58
CA PRO A 654 44.49 -43.52 -19.21
C PRO A 654 45.68 -42.55 -19.08
N GLU A 655 46.36 -42.22 -20.18
CA GLU A 655 47.44 -41.22 -20.23
C GLU A 655 46.97 -39.83 -19.77
N LEU A 656 45.70 -39.48 -20.01
CA LEU A 656 45.11 -38.22 -19.57
C LEU A 656 44.98 -38.10 -18.04
N MET A 657 45.09 -39.21 -17.30
CA MET A 657 45.10 -39.16 -15.82
C MET A 657 46.37 -38.50 -15.26
N ALA A 658 47.47 -38.47 -16.03
CA ALA A 658 48.66 -37.71 -15.66
C ALA A 658 48.39 -36.19 -15.69
N ASP A 659 47.70 -35.71 -16.73
CA ASP A 659 47.29 -34.31 -16.85
C ASP A 659 46.29 -33.92 -15.75
N VAL A 660 45.36 -34.83 -15.43
CA VAL A 660 44.43 -34.65 -14.30
C VAL A 660 45.17 -34.56 -12.97
N ARG A 661 46.23 -35.37 -12.75
CA ARG A 661 47.06 -35.31 -11.54
C ARG A 661 47.76 -33.95 -11.42
N GLU A 662 48.37 -33.44 -12.49
CA GLU A 662 49.00 -32.11 -12.47
C GLU A 662 47.99 -30.99 -12.17
N PHE A 663 46.79 -31.11 -12.74
CA PHE A 663 45.68 -30.20 -12.46
C PHE A 663 45.23 -30.25 -10.98
N LEU A 664 45.13 -31.44 -10.39
CA LEU A 664 44.77 -31.60 -8.97
C LEU A 664 45.83 -31.01 -8.03
N ILE A 665 47.12 -31.15 -8.35
CA ILE A 665 48.21 -30.54 -7.58
C ILE A 665 48.08 -29.01 -7.60
N ALA A 666 47.75 -28.43 -8.76
CA ALA A 666 47.50 -26.99 -8.84
C ALA A 666 46.27 -26.55 -8.03
N LEU A 667 45.24 -27.39 -7.95
CA LEU A 667 44.02 -27.12 -7.19
C LEU A 667 44.21 -27.19 -5.67
N GLU A 668 45.15 -27.99 -5.17
CA GLU A 668 45.42 -28.11 -3.73
C GLU A 668 45.77 -26.77 -3.06
N TYR A 669 46.44 -25.89 -3.80
CA TYR A 669 46.83 -24.54 -3.35
C TYR A 669 45.79 -23.44 -3.67
N SER A 670 44.68 -23.80 -4.34
CA SER A 670 43.66 -22.83 -4.77
C SER A 670 42.64 -22.52 -3.66
N THR A 671 41.83 -21.48 -3.88
CA THR A 671 40.76 -21.05 -2.94
C THR A 671 39.59 -22.03 -2.91
N ASN A 672 38.96 -22.21 -1.74
CA ASN A 672 37.86 -23.18 -1.57
C ASN A 672 36.69 -22.90 -2.54
N GLN A 673 36.34 -21.63 -2.77
CA GLN A 673 35.19 -21.22 -3.60
C GLN A 673 35.32 -21.64 -5.08
N SER A 674 36.53 -21.66 -5.64
CA SER A 674 36.76 -22.09 -7.03
C SER A 674 36.75 -23.61 -7.20
N ILE A 675 37.01 -24.35 -6.12
CA ILE A 675 37.03 -25.82 -6.10
C ILE A 675 35.60 -26.37 -6.02
N VAL A 676 34.69 -25.66 -5.36
CA VAL A 676 33.30 -26.08 -5.12
C VAL A 676 32.62 -26.62 -6.39
N SER A 677 32.71 -25.90 -7.52
CA SER A 677 32.08 -26.31 -8.78
C SER A 677 32.67 -27.57 -9.42
N LEU A 678 33.88 -27.97 -9.01
CA LEU A 678 34.58 -29.15 -9.54
C LEU A 678 34.28 -30.40 -8.72
N LEU A 679 33.80 -30.29 -7.48
CA LEU A 679 33.60 -31.42 -6.59
C LEU A 679 32.66 -32.48 -7.17
N GLU A 680 31.61 -32.05 -7.88
CA GLU A 680 30.67 -32.97 -8.52
C GLU A 680 31.35 -33.85 -9.58
N TRP A 681 32.31 -33.29 -10.34
CA TRP A 681 33.12 -34.00 -11.32
C TRP A 681 34.22 -34.86 -10.66
N LEU A 682 34.90 -34.33 -9.63
CA LEU A 682 35.93 -35.06 -8.90
C LEU A 682 35.39 -36.35 -8.28
N VAL A 683 34.23 -36.24 -7.63
CA VAL A 683 33.57 -37.36 -6.95
C VAL A 683 32.87 -38.29 -7.95
N GLY A 684 32.20 -37.75 -8.96
CA GLY A 684 31.40 -38.54 -9.89
C GLY A 684 32.19 -39.21 -11.01
N VAL A 685 33.35 -38.65 -11.39
CA VAL A 685 34.10 -39.07 -12.59
C VAL A 685 35.52 -39.49 -12.24
N VAL A 686 36.30 -38.65 -11.54
CA VAL A 686 37.73 -38.90 -11.31
C VAL A 686 37.97 -39.97 -10.26
N LEU A 687 37.27 -39.90 -9.12
CA LEU A 687 37.42 -40.84 -8.02
C LEU A 687 37.08 -42.30 -8.41
N PRO A 688 35.93 -42.58 -9.08
CA PRO A 688 35.64 -43.93 -9.57
C PRO A 688 36.68 -44.46 -10.57
N LEU A 689 37.24 -43.60 -11.43
CA LEU A 689 38.28 -43.99 -12.39
C LEU A 689 39.63 -44.26 -11.70
N ALA A 690 39.97 -43.50 -10.66
CA ALA A 690 41.19 -43.70 -9.87
C ALA A 690 41.15 -45.02 -9.07
N MET A 691 39.96 -45.42 -8.60
CA MET A 691 39.71 -46.72 -7.96
C MET A 691 39.67 -47.89 -8.95
N GLY A 692 39.24 -47.64 -10.19
CA GLY A 692 39.12 -48.63 -11.25
C GLY A 692 37.82 -49.42 -11.26
N SER A 693 37.51 -50.07 -12.39
CA SER A 693 36.41 -51.05 -12.46
C SER A 693 36.89 -52.40 -11.90
N PRO A 694 36.06 -53.13 -11.12
CA PRO A 694 36.35 -54.52 -10.83
C PRO A 694 36.30 -55.31 -12.14
N VAL A 695 37.41 -55.96 -12.51
CA VAL A 695 37.39 -56.91 -13.62
C VAL A 695 36.35 -57.97 -13.27
N LYS A 696 35.35 -58.18 -14.14
CA LYS A 696 34.46 -59.34 -14.04
C LYS A 696 35.36 -60.56 -14.03
N SER A 697 35.58 -61.17 -12.86
CA SER A 697 36.15 -62.51 -12.81
C SER A 697 35.22 -63.38 -13.65
N GLU A 698 35.75 -63.97 -14.72
CA GLU A 698 35.06 -65.02 -15.46
C GLU A 698 34.48 -66.05 -14.49
N PRO A 699 33.33 -66.68 -14.78
CA PRO A 699 32.72 -67.65 -13.88
C PRO A 699 33.73 -68.78 -13.59
N ARG A 700 34.32 -68.75 -12.40
CA ARG A 700 35.19 -69.81 -11.89
C ARG A 700 34.40 -71.12 -11.93
N SER A 701 35.03 -72.15 -12.50
CA SER A 701 34.52 -73.51 -12.66
C SER A 701 33.83 -74.07 -11.41
N ASN A 702 32.77 -74.86 -11.62
CA ASN A 702 31.88 -75.57 -10.68
C ASN A 702 32.54 -76.54 -9.65
N ASN A 703 33.69 -76.22 -9.05
CA ASN A 703 34.33 -77.11 -8.08
C ASN A 703 34.41 -76.48 -6.67
N PRO A 704 33.50 -76.85 -5.74
CA PRO A 704 33.36 -76.22 -4.42
C PRO A 704 34.40 -76.65 -3.37
N PHE A 705 35.43 -77.42 -3.75
CA PHE A 705 36.39 -78.01 -2.81
C PHE A 705 37.87 -77.69 -3.07
N LEU A 706 38.19 -76.76 -3.96
CA LEU A 706 39.55 -76.19 -3.95
C LEU A 706 39.65 -75.19 -2.77
N PRO A 707 40.69 -75.24 -1.92
CA PRO A 707 40.95 -74.17 -0.97
C PRO A 707 41.10 -72.88 -1.77
N SER A 708 40.19 -71.93 -1.56
CA SER A 708 40.26 -70.62 -2.18
C SER A 708 41.50 -69.93 -1.64
N GLU A 709 42.54 -69.82 -2.46
CA GLU A 709 43.48 -68.71 -2.31
C GLU A 709 42.64 -67.43 -2.21
N ALA A 710 42.96 -66.58 -1.23
CA ALA A 710 42.24 -65.34 -0.98
C ALA A 710 42.05 -64.58 -2.31
N PRO A 711 40.92 -63.89 -2.53
CA PRO A 711 40.81 -63.01 -3.69
C PRO A 711 42.04 -62.11 -3.70
N GLN A 712 42.84 -62.17 -4.77
CA GLN A 712 43.86 -61.16 -5.00
C GLN A 712 43.11 -59.84 -5.12
N LEU A 713 43.14 -59.05 -4.05
CA LEU A 713 42.63 -57.69 -4.03
C LEU A 713 43.56 -56.88 -4.92
N ASP A 714 43.14 -56.61 -6.17
CA ASP A 714 43.93 -55.76 -7.05
C ASP A 714 44.17 -54.39 -6.42
N ASP A 715 45.40 -53.89 -6.56
CA ASP A 715 45.80 -52.57 -6.13
C ASP A 715 45.01 -51.47 -6.87
N ILE A 716 44.76 -50.36 -6.18
CA ILE A 716 44.12 -49.16 -6.74
C ILE A 716 44.98 -48.63 -7.90
N PHE A 717 44.38 -48.28 -9.04
CA PHE A 717 45.11 -47.85 -10.24
C PHE A 717 45.92 -46.57 -10.03
N PHE A 718 45.39 -45.58 -9.30
CA PHE A 718 46.05 -44.29 -9.09
C PHE A 718 45.93 -43.81 -7.62
N PRO A 719 46.74 -44.34 -6.68
CA PRO A 719 46.63 -44.01 -5.25
C PRO A 719 46.97 -42.55 -4.93
N GLU A 720 47.89 -41.94 -5.69
CA GLU A 720 48.28 -40.53 -5.52
C GLU A 720 47.11 -39.58 -5.82
N ILE A 721 46.31 -39.90 -6.85
CA ILE A 721 45.12 -39.11 -7.23
C ILE A 721 44.06 -39.21 -6.12
N CYS A 722 43.87 -40.38 -5.50
CA CYS A 722 42.96 -40.54 -4.36
C CYS A 722 43.38 -39.68 -3.16
N SER A 723 44.68 -39.54 -2.89
CA SER A 723 45.18 -38.67 -1.79
C SER A 723 44.91 -37.19 -2.05
N LEU A 724 45.12 -36.72 -3.27
CA LEU A 724 44.82 -35.34 -3.67
C LEU A 724 43.32 -35.05 -3.59
N ILE A 725 42.48 -35.99 -4.06
CA ILE A 725 41.02 -35.87 -3.98
C ILE A 725 40.56 -35.81 -2.52
N GLN A 726 41.14 -36.64 -1.62
CA GLN A 726 40.81 -36.60 -0.20
C GLN A 726 41.05 -35.21 0.38
N ASN A 727 42.25 -34.65 0.20
CA ASN A 727 42.61 -33.33 0.74
C ASN A 727 41.66 -32.23 0.22
N ILE A 728 41.37 -32.26 -1.08
CA ILE A 728 40.50 -31.29 -1.74
C ILE A 728 39.06 -31.41 -1.23
N VAL A 729 38.50 -32.63 -1.17
CA VAL A 729 37.11 -32.88 -0.75
C VAL A 729 36.92 -32.51 0.72
N VAL A 730 37.78 -32.98 1.63
CA VAL A 730 37.66 -32.70 3.07
C VAL A 730 37.69 -31.20 3.35
N ARG A 731 38.53 -30.44 2.64
CA ARG A 731 38.68 -28.99 2.81
C ARG A 731 37.52 -28.18 2.22
N SER A 732 36.93 -28.62 1.11
CA SER A 732 36.00 -27.78 0.33
C SER A 732 34.53 -28.22 0.41
N LEU A 733 34.23 -29.44 0.89
CA LEU A 733 32.87 -29.99 0.94
C LEU A 733 31.88 -29.13 1.74
N SER A 734 32.31 -28.55 2.87
CA SER A 734 31.47 -27.69 3.72
C SER A 734 31.09 -26.36 3.04
N HIS A 735 31.87 -25.92 2.06
CA HIS A 735 31.60 -24.69 1.31
C HIS A 735 30.71 -24.92 0.09
N HIS A 736 30.36 -26.18 -0.23
CA HIS A 736 29.45 -26.48 -1.34
C HIS A 736 28.02 -26.09 -1.00
N PRO A 737 27.24 -25.52 -1.95
CA PRO A 737 25.84 -25.13 -1.71
C PRO A 737 24.97 -26.33 -1.30
N THR A 738 25.24 -27.52 -1.81
CA THR A 738 24.56 -28.79 -1.48
C THR A 738 25.57 -29.85 -1.02
N PRO A 739 26.05 -29.80 0.24
CA PRO A 739 27.08 -30.72 0.71
C PRO A 739 26.56 -32.17 0.78
N ASP A 740 25.30 -32.35 1.16
CA ASP A 740 24.68 -33.67 1.33
C ASP A 740 24.52 -34.43 0.01
N SER A 741 24.23 -33.73 -1.09
CA SER A 741 24.20 -34.35 -2.43
C SER A 741 25.57 -34.88 -2.84
N ILE A 742 26.65 -34.17 -2.49
CA ILE A 742 28.02 -34.62 -2.77
C ILE A 742 28.39 -35.79 -1.87
N ARG A 743 28.02 -35.77 -0.59
CA ARG A 743 28.24 -36.90 0.33
C ARG A 743 27.55 -38.17 -0.14
N LEU A 744 26.32 -38.05 -0.64
CA LEU A 744 25.61 -39.16 -1.24
C LEU A 744 26.30 -39.67 -2.51
N ARG A 745 26.79 -38.77 -3.35
CA ARG A 745 27.55 -39.17 -4.55
C ARG A 745 28.91 -39.79 -4.21
N LEU A 746 29.57 -39.32 -3.16
CA LEU A 746 30.79 -39.93 -2.60
C LEU A 746 30.50 -41.35 -2.13
N LEU A 747 29.43 -41.54 -1.37
CA LEU A 747 28.98 -42.86 -0.92
C LEU A 747 28.69 -43.78 -2.10
N GLN A 748 28.01 -43.29 -3.14
CA GLN A 748 27.79 -44.05 -4.37
C GLN A 748 29.11 -44.42 -5.06
N SER A 749 30.07 -43.50 -5.13
CA SER A 749 31.39 -43.76 -5.74
C SER A 749 32.25 -44.77 -4.97
N LEU A 750 32.13 -44.81 -3.64
CA LEU A 750 32.91 -45.71 -2.77
C LEU A 750 32.26 -47.08 -2.59
N CYS A 751 30.92 -47.16 -2.63
CA CYS A 751 30.17 -48.38 -2.35
C CYS A 751 29.62 -49.09 -3.59
N CYS A 752 29.42 -48.38 -4.71
CA CYS A 752 28.88 -48.95 -5.93
C CYS A 752 29.93 -48.85 -7.06
N PRO A 753 30.50 -49.98 -7.53
CA PRO A 753 31.39 -49.92 -8.69
C PRO A 753 30.62 -49.47 -9.94
N LEU A 754 31.31 -48.78 -10.86
CA LEU A 754 30.75 -48.15 -12.07
C LEU A 754 29.84 -49.06 -12.93
N ASP A 755 29.97 -50.38 -12.81
CA ASP A 755 29.25 -51.39 -13.59
C ASP A 755 28.21 -52.19 -12.75
N ALA A 756 27.90 -51.78 -11.51
CA ALA A 756 26.93 -52.45 -10.62
C ALA A 756 25.46 -52.06 -10.92
N ALA A 757 24.56 -53.05 -10.81
CA ALA A 757 23.12 -52.86 -11.02
C ALA A 757 22.38 -52.17 -9.84
N PHE A 758 23.04 -52.01 -8.69
CA PHE A 758 22.48 -51.42 -7.47
C PHE A 758 23.14 -50.08 -7.19
N THR A 759 22.35 -49.00 -7.14
CA THR A 759 22.81 -47.67 -6.72
C THR A 759 22.17 -47.31 -5.38
N CYS A 760 23.00 -47.10 -4.36
CA CYS A 760 22.53 -46.70 -3.04
C CYS A 760 21.75 -45.37 -3.11
N THR A 761 20.50 -45.38 -2.66
CA THR A 761 19.65 -44.19 -2.62
C THR A 761 19.71 -43.51 -1.25
N TYR A 762 19.29 -42.25 -1.18
CA TYR A 762 19.25 -41.50 0.09
C TYR A 762 18.37 -42.21 1.13
N GLN A 763 17.26 -42.81 0.69
CA GLN A 763 16.34 -43.53 1.57
C GLN A 763 17.00 -44.78 2.19
N ASP A 764 17.79 -45.52 1.41
CA ASP A 764 18.50 -46.71 1.89
C ASP A 764 19.51 -46.33 3.00
N VAL A 765 20.17 -45.17 2.87
CA VAL A 765 21.12 -44.66 3.88
C VAL A 765 20.42 -44.22 5.17
N LEU A 766 19.21 -43.67 5.07
CA LEU A 766 18.43 -43.27 6.25
C LEU A 766 17.96 -44.48 7.06
N GLU A 767 17.58 -45.56 6.38
CA GLU A 767 17.13 -46.81 7.02
C GLU A 767 18.29 -47.63 7.57
N GLU A 768 19.41 -47.72 6.84
CA GLU A 768 20.59 -48.48 7.26
C GLU A 768 21.88 -47.65 7.10
N PRO A 769 22.35 -46.92 8.13
CA PRO A 769 23.53 -46.06 8.02
C PRO A 769 24.82 -46.86 7.80
N TYR A 770 24.85 -48.14 8.17
CA TYR A 770 26.00 -49.03 8.01
C TYR A 770 26.22 -49.51 6.57
N VAL A 771 25.37 -49.13 5.62
CA VAL A 771 25.60 -49.38 4.19
C VAL A 771 26.94 -48.79 3.73
N VAL A 772 27.42 -47.71 4.37
CA VAL A 772 28.75 -47.12 4.15
C VAL A 772 29.89 -48.14 4.38
N LEU A 773 29.73 -49.05 5.34
CA LEU A 773 30.74 -50.07 5.65
C LEU A 773 30.78 -51.21 4.63
N ARG A 774 29.74 -51.35 3.80
CA ARG A 774 29.67 -52.33 2.68
C ARG A 774 30.35 -51.79 1.41
N CYS A 775 31.33 -50.91 1.56
CA CYS A 775 32.07 -50.30 0.45
C CYS A 775 32.95 -51.32 -0.30
N ASP A 776 33.46 -50.92 -1.48
CA ASP A 776 34.42 -51.74 -2.24
C ASP A 776 35.59 -52.14 -1.32
N PRO A 777 35.96 -53.43 -1.23
CA PRO A 777 36.99 -53.88 -0.31
C PRO A 777 38.36 -53.23 -0.57
N ARG A 778 38.61 -52.68 -1.77
CA ARG A 778 39.81 -51.89 -2.09
C ARG A 778 39.92 -50.60 -1.27
N VAL A 779 38.81 -50.03 -0.81
CA VAL A 779 38.76 -48.81 0.01
C VAL A 779 39.51 -48.99 1.33
N TRP A 780 39.37 -50.16 1.97
CA TRP A 780 40.00 -50.47 3.26
C TRP A 780 41.52 -50.56 3.19
N ASN A 781 42.08 -50.84 2.00
CA ASN A 781 43.52 -50.95 1.79
C ASN A 781 44.21 -49.59 1.57
N ASN A 782 43.46 -48.48 1.41
CA ASN A 782 44.01 -47.15 1.17
C ASN A 782 43.58 -46.16 2.24
N PHE A 783 44.58 -45.66 2.98
CA PHE A 783 44.40 -44.67 4.05
C PHE A 783 43.59 -43.44 3.61
N SER A 784 43.78 -42.99 2.36
CA SER A 784 43.12 -41.78 1.86
C SER A 784 41.63 -41.95 1.65
N LEU A 785 41.22 -43.14 1.18
CA LEU A 785 39.82 -43.48 0.97
C LEU A 785 39.12 -43.79 2.30
N VAL A 786 39.80 -44.45 3.24
CA VAL A 786 39.32 -44.61 4.63
C VAL A 786 39.12 -43.25 5.30
N GLY A 787 40.01 -42.30 5.06
CA GLY A 787 39.90 -40.93 5.56
C GLY A 787 38.71 -40.14 4.98
N LEU A 788 38.18 -40.54 3.81
CA LEU A 788 36.90 -40.03 3.28
C LEU A 788 35.68 -40.77 3.86
N LEU A 789 35.84 -42.05 4.17
CA LEU A 789 34.77 -42.93 4.63
C LEU A 789 34.33 -42.64 6.08
N LEU A 790 35.27 -42.36 6.99
CA LEU A 790 34.96 -42.10 8.40
C LEU A 790 34.06 -40.87 8.61
N PRO A 791 34.34 -39.69 8.02
CA PRO A 791 33.43 -38.54 8.10
C PRO A 791 32.07 -38.81 7.47
N LEU A 792 32.00 -39.64 6.42
CA LEU A 792 30.74 -40.03 5.81
C LEU A 792 29.91 -40.92 6.74
N LEU A 793 30.54 -41.86 7.45
CA LEU A 793 29.86 -42.72 8.41
C LEU A 793 29.23 -41.89 9.55
N ASP A 794 29.97 -40.94 10.11
CA ASP A 794 29.44 -40.05 11.15
C ASP A 794 28.22 -39.26 10.66
N VAL A 795 28.29 -38.69 9.45
CA VAL A 795 27.16 -37.96 8.85
C VAL A 795 25.98 -38.88 8.53
N CYS A 796 26.20 -40.10 8.03
CA CYS A 796 25.13 -41.05 7.77
C CYS A 796 24.43 -41.50 9.07
N ARG A 797 25.19 -41.66 10.17
CA ARG A 797 24.62 -41.91 11.49
C ARG A 797 23.78 -40.73 11.97
N GLU A 798 24.25 -39.51 11.79
CA GLU A 798 23.48 -38.29 12.11
C GLU A 798 22.20 -38.18 11.28
N TRP A 799 22.26 -38.45 9.97
CA TRP A 799 21.09 -38.47 9.09
C TRP A 799 20.06 -39.51 9.53
N SER A 800 20.49 -40.73 9.83
CA SER A 800 19.61 -41.82 10.30
C SER A 800 19.03 -41.48 11.68
N ALA A 801 19.84 -40.96 12.61
CA ALA A 801 19.37 -40.53 13.94
C ALA A 801 18.30 -39.44 13.82
N ALA A 802 18.56 -38.41 13.01
CA ALA A 802 17.59 -37.34 12.77
C ALA A 802 16.32 -37.83 12.07
N TYR A 803 16.43 -38.83 11.18
CA TYR A 803 15.29 -39.45 10.53
C TYR A 803 14.42 -40.24 11.50
N VAL A 804 15.03 -41.05 12.38
CA VAL A 804 14.30 -41.85 13.36
C VAL A 804 13.68 -41.01 14.45
N LEU A 805 14.40 -40.00 14.96
CA LEU A 805 13.83 -39.02 15.91
C LEU A 805 12.57 -38.33 15.36
N ARG A 806 12.45 -38.19 14.03
CA ARG A 806 11.26 -37.64 13.37
C ARG A 806 10.14 -38.65 13.15
N GLN A 807 10.46 -39.94 13.08
CA GLN A 807 9.44 -41.00 12.97
C GLN A 807 8.79 -41.32 14.32
N ILE A 808 9.47 -41.02 15.43
CA ILE A 808 8.94 -41.14 16.78
C ILE A 808 7.92 -40.02 17.00
N ASN A 809 6.65 -40.31 16.70
CA ASN A 809 5.55 -39.39 16.94
C ASN A 809 5.11 -39.52 18.41
N PRO A 810 5.24 -38.50 19.26
CA PRO A 810 4.96 -38.62 20.70
C PRO A 810 3.48 -38.89 21.03
N ASP A 811 2.58 -38.70 20.06
CA ASP A 811 1.13 -38.82 20.24
C ASP A 811 0.54 -40.19 19.81
N ASP A 812 1.34 -41.10 19.24
CA ASP A 812 0.88 -42.44 18.81
C ASP A 812 1.36 -43.55 19.78
N PRO A 813 0.49 -44.12 20.65
CA PRO A 813 0.87 -45.16 21.61
C PRO A 813 1.20 -46.54 20.98
N ASN A 814 1.09 -46.66 19.65
CA ASN A 814 1.38 -47.87 18.88
C ASN A 814 2.66 -47.77 18.03
N SER A 815 3.51 -46.75 18.25
CA SER A 815 4.80 -46.67 17.54
C SER A 815 5.65 -47.91 17.88
N THR A 816 5.84 -48.80 16.90
CA THR A 816 6.58 -50.07 17.04
C THR A 816 8.09 -49.91 17.19
N ILE A 817 8.60 -48.69 17.23
CA ILE A 817 10.03 -48.38 17.33
C ILE A 817 10.31 -47.97 18.77
N ASP A 818 10.82 -48.91 19.56
CA ASP A 818 11.28 -48.67 20.92
C ASP A 818 12.56 -47.81 20.86
N PRO A 819 12.55 -46.55 21.34
CA PRO A 819 13.72 -45.65 21.22
C PRO A 819 14.96 -46.24 21.89
N VAL A 820 14.77 -47.09 22.90
CA VAL A 820 15.84 -47.81 23.61
C VAL A 820 16.49 -48.86 22.72
N GLN A 821 15.73 -49.57 21.87
CA GLN A 821 16.30 -50.54 20.93
C GLN A 821 17.09 -49.86 19.80
N TYR A 822 16.66 -48.67 19.34
CA TYR A 822 17.38 -47.93 18.30
C TYR A 822 18.71 -47.34 18.82
N ILE A 823 18.72 -46.81 20.04
CA ILE A 823 19.95 -46.33 20.72
C ILE A 823 20.93 -47.49 21.01
N LEU A 824 20.45 -48.73 21.12
CA LEU A 824 21.28 -49.93 21.28
C LEU A 824 21.83 -50.48 19.94
N ILE A 825 21.27 -50.08 18.80
CA ILE A 825 21.68 -50.51 17.45
C ILE A 825 22.62 -49.48 16.78
N GLN A 826 22.50 -48.19 17.12
CA GLN A 826 23.53 -47.17 16.87
C GLN A 826 24.70 -47.32 17.84
#